data_AF-A0A401GVD5-F1
#
_entry.id   AF-A0A401GVD5-F1
#
_cell.length_a   1.000
_cell.length_b   1.000
_cell.length_c   1.000
_cell.angle_alpha   90.00
_cell.angle_beta   90.00
_cell.angle_gamma   90.00
#
_symmetry.space_group_name_H-M   'P 1'
#
loop_
_entity.id
_entity.type
_entity.pdbx_description
1 polymer ?
#
loop_
_entity_poly.entity_id
_entity_poly.type
_entity_poly.pdbx_seq_one_letter_code
_entity_poly.pdbx_strand_id
1 'polypeptide(L)'
;MALSLFRIFRFLRSIFTPAALIIGFSCLLTFIFVLYQPTPGPGSIQRLGWQSWDIISDAPVSGANSDVSESGGASQPTTGGQPEGVDWWNVTSPDVSSSSASLPLDVWDPLLPHDTGLTEIAITQCWIDPWYAPSVAGSMCYPGSTKEQDATKGKWVRVERNLNSQSGLMSLNVYYRRTRRHDLPVVTELRILPDRETPSPFGADWNKVAHSVNPSGHKLYLWYKMSKTLAEMSADERQNELVTEIDVLFGDDQPWYGFEKLDMPVLDHKAIVGRESVWLTYRRGVKPPPRAPPLHFSHDGRFKIMQIADLHFSVAQGTCRDTDLSPCSGSDNLTSSLLSRMLDIERPDFVVFTGDQLNGQGTSWDVRSVLAKFSRSVAERGIPWAAVFGNHDDEDGDSREAQIKYMQGLPYSLVEAGPKGIHGVGNYVLKVKSADPSMMHLLTLYFLDSGSYSKGFLNWFGFFVPTEYDWIHQDQIDWFLEQSASIDPIERPFTPDNAKDMGDIWARQAADQLTPDTRRLAKPNALMFFHIPLEESYAAADVNPDTGIPLDVGLHDLEGKGSAKKQDGFFHKGLLQAMESDHRAGGNAREVKVVGNGHCHVTENCRRVQGVWLCFGGGGSYSGYGRIGFDRRVRIYDISDYGETIRTYKRTEHNEVINEIVLAGRGLRNGPLPFARIWWRVRVQHRPFSFTANQYAEVQHTSHIPSFRQQITRTTNTRLFSDRLKFPSVRNQVLCFIYGSILVYWIAARETNVETYVWSTRLQDSGMAWKFRAPTNDEMRRARYYQFGKSLQAGLASLNTIVKEWPQTIKGIVTWAYVQVAQPILDTSEGRRVCWGIGAANTLVWLAWQMPRMQPLLTRSFVHNPMSGLSYTLFTSIFSHKSIIHLFINSMALSAFGAAVSHSLAKRQTENPTYLREATVRWHFLAFFISAGVFSGLVSHVVAMRFIFPRLVSRLSASASNTAPPGSLASASSFASAATARAVTSASTTVASSHGASGAIYATLALTALEYPDTEIAMAIPPTFPLPVTWGVGALVAVDILGVLRGWRRFNHWAHLGGVAFGALYHAYGPQTWEYCRLITLGRMPRSLSKQKEQ
;
A
#
# COMPACT_ATOMS: atom_id res chain seq x y z
N MET A 1 35.27 53.54 -16.29
CA MET A 1 35.05 52.14 -16.71
C MET A 1 34.18 51.44 -15.68
N ALA A 2 32.86 51.46 -15.88
CA ALA A 2 31.91 50.77 -15.00
C ALA A 2 31.67 49.35 -15.53
N LEU A 3 32.51 48.40 -15.10
CA LEU A 3 32.26 46.97 -15.29
C LEU A 3 31.19 46.54 -14.30
N SER A 4 29.95 46.64 -14.77
CA SER A 4 28.73 46.40 -14.00
C SER A 4 28.66 44.99 -13.42
N LEU A 5 28.54 44.90 -12.08
CA LEU A 5 28.13 43.73 -11.29
C LEU A 5 26.95 42.96 -11.91
N PHE A 6 26.13 43.62 -12.72
CA PHE A 6 25.01 43.04 -13.45
C PHE A 6 25.44 41.97 -14.49
N ARG A 7 26.64 42.10 -15.09
CA ARG A 7 27.17 41.06 -16.01
C ARG A 7 27.63 39.81 -15.25
N ILE A 8 28.20 39.97 -14.06
CA ILE A 8 28.60 38.86 -13.19
C ILE A 8 27.34 38.14 -12.68
N PHE A 9 26.32 38.86 -12.20
CA PHE A 9 25.05 38.23 -11.81
C PHE A 9 24.33 37.54 -12.97
N ARG A 10 24.42 38.09 -14.19
CA ARG A 10 23.85 37.44 -15.40
C ARG A 10 24.62 36.18 -15.79
N PHE A 11 25.94 36.18 -15.63
CA PHE A 11 26.82 35.01 -15.87
C PHE A 11 26.61 33.92 -14.81
N LEU A 12 26.58 34.30 -13.52
CA LEU A 12 26.27 33.37 -12.42
C LEU A 12 24.85 32.82 -12.58
N ARG A 13 23.86 33.64 -12.94
CA ARG A 13 22.50 33.15 -13.24
C ARG A 13 22.46 32.25 -14.47
N SER A 14 23.28 32.48 -15.51
CA SER A 14 23.35 31.58 -16.67
C SER A 14 24.06 30.25 -16.40
N ILE A 15 24.76 30.12 -15.27
CA ILE A 15 25.41 28.87 -14.84
C ILE A 15 24.57 28.18 -13.76
N PHE A 16 24.18 28.89 -12.70
CA PHE A 16 23.44 28.33 -11.57
C PHE A 16 22.01 27.96 -11.91
N THR A 17 21.34 28.66 -12.84
CA THR A 17 19.98 28.28 -13.24
C THR A 17 19.96 26.94 -13.97
N PRO A 18 20.77 26.71 -15.03
CA PRO A 18 20.83 25.39 -15.65
C PRO A 18 21.48 24.33 -14.75
N ALA A 19 22.46 24.67 -13.89
CA ALA A 19 23.00 23.71 -12.93
C ALA A 19 21.98 23.29 -11.88
N ALA A 20 21.20 24.22 -11.32
CA ALA A 20 20.10 23.91 -10.39
C ALA A 20 18.95 23.16 -11.09
N LEU A 21 18.72 23.42 -12.38
CA LEU A 21 17.79 22.64 -13.20
C LEU A 21 18.32 21.24 -13.47
N ILE A 22 19.62 21.07 -13.74
CA ILE A 22 20.25 19.76 -13.94
C ILE A 22 20.27 18.98 -12.62
N ILE A 23 20.59 19.61 -11.49
CA ILE A 23 20.57 18.99 -10.17
C ILE A 23 19.13 18.66 -9.76
N GLY A 24 18.19 19.59 -9.91
CA GLY A 24 16.77 19.37 -9.63
C GLY A 24 16.16 18.30 -10.54
N PHE A 25 16.54 18.26 -11.82
CA PHE A 25 16.15 17.21 -12.75
C PHE A 25 16.83 15.88 -12.44
N SER A 26 18.09 15.88 -12.00
CA SER A 26 18.79 14.66 -11.58
C SER A 26 18.17 14.11 -10.29
N CYS A 27 17.80 14.96 -9.33
CA CYS A 27 17.07 14.56 -8.13
C CYS A 27 15.65 14.07 -8.45
N LEU A 28 14.94 14.71 -9.39
CA LEU A 28 13.61 14.29 -9.84
C LEU A 28 13.66 12.98 -10.64
N LEU A 29 14.67 12.80 -11.49
CA LEU A 29 14.95 11.53 -12.17
C LEU A 29 15.34 10.46 -11.14
N THR A 30 16.15 10.79 -10.13
CA THR A 30 16.48 9.84 -9.06
C THR A 30 15.21 9.45 -8.29
N PHE A 31 14.33 10.40 -7.98
CA PHE A 31 13.05 10.14 -7.33
C PHE A 31 12.11 9.25 -8.20
N ILE A 32 11.96 9.58 -9.48
CA ILE A 32 11.04 8.85 -10.39
C ILE A 32 11.61 7.49 -10.84
N PHE A 33 12.92 7.36 -11.00
CA PHE A 33 13.56 6.17 -11.57
C PHE A 33 14.21 5.25 -10.51
N VAL A 34 14.47 5.75 -9.29
CA VAL A 34 15.06 4.97 -8.19
C VAL A 34 14.09 4.80 -7.01
N LEU A 35 13.30 5.82 -6.65
CA LEU A 35 12.47 5.79 -5.43
C LEU A 35 10.98 5.48 -5.66
N TYR A 36 10.44 5.68 -6.87
CA TYR A 36 9.03 5.43 -7.18
C TYR A 36 8.86 4.24 -8.13
N GLN A 37 8.56 3.06 -7.59
CA GLN A 37 8.13 1.88 -8.37
C GLN A 37 6.67 1.55 -8.08
N PRO A 38 5.69 2.03 -8.87
CA PRO A 38 4.34 1.52 -8.78
C PRO A 38 4.31 0.18 -9.50
N THR A 39 4.24 -0.89 -8.72
CA THR A 39 4.13 -2.33 -9.08
C THR A 39 5.43 -3.07 -9.43
N PRO A 40 5.80 -4.13 -8.69
CA PRO A 40 6.77 -5.12 -9.15
C PRO A 40 6.15 -5.91 -10.30
N GLY A 41 6.80 -5.90 -11.47
CA GLY A 41 6.45 -6.79 -12.58
C GLY A 41 6.82 -8.25 -12.27
N PRO A 42 6.20 -9.24 -12.91
CA PRO A 42 6.32 -10.67 -12.54
C PRO A 42 7.62 -11.35 -13.00
N GLY A 43 8.73 -10.61 -13.14
CA GLY A 43 10.03 -11.14 -13.52
C GLY A 43 10.91 -11.40 -12.29
N SER A 44 11.45 -12.61 -12.15
CA SER A 44 12.49 -12.93 -11.16
C SER A 44 13.61 -11.88 -11.20
N ILE A 45 13.81 -11.16 -10.09
CA ILE A 45 14.74 -10.03 -9.96
C ILE A 45 16.17 -10.51 -10.21
N GLN A 46 16.77 -10.13 -11.34
CA GLN A 46 18.21 -10.29 -11.56
C GLN A 46 18.93 -9.06 -11.00
N ARG A 47 19.61 -9.23 -9.86
CA ARG A 47 20.45 -8.18 -9.27
C ARG A 47 21.83 -8.18 -9.94
N LEU A 48 22.27 -7.05 -10.49
CA LEU A 48 23.67 -6.85 -10.88
C LEU A 48 24.48 -6.58 -9.59
N GLY A 49 25.12 -7.62 -9.05
CA GLY A 49 25.90 -7.51 -7.80
C GLY A 49 27.41 -7.61 -8.01
N TRP A 50 28.19 -6.86 -7.22
CA TRP A 50 29.65 -7.04 -7.07
C TRP A 50 30.02 -8.38 -6.40
N GLN A 51 29.02 -9.12 -5.91
CA GLN A 51 29.13 -10.45 -5.29
C GLN A 51 28.50 -11.57 -6.13
N SER A 52 28.11 -11.33 -7.39
CA SER A 52 27.51 -12.39 -8.23
C SER A 52 28.55 -13.29 -8.91
N TRP A 53 29.56 -13.71 -8.15
CA TRP A 53 30.46 -14.81 -8.49
C TRP A 53 30.34 -15.89 -7.42
N ASP A 54 29.11 -16.38 -7.21
CA ASP A 54 28.91 -17.73 -6.73
C ASP A 54 28.07 -18.45 -7.78
N ILE A 55 28.73 -19.40 -8.43
CA ILE A 55 28.11 -20.36 -9.34
C ILE A 55 27.19 -21.21 -8.48
N ILE A 56 25.87 -21.12 -8.69
CA ILE A 56 24.97 -22.19 -8.27
C ILE A 56 25.34 -23.39 -9.15
N SER A 57 26.17 -24.27 -8.62
CA SER A 57 26.41 -25.58 -9.20
C SER A 57 25.20 -26.45 -8.90
N ASP A 58 24.45 -26.84 -9.93
CA ASP A 58 23.49 -27.93 -9.85
C ASP A 58 24.26 -29.23 -9.55
N ALA A 59 24.28 -29.64 -8.27
CA ALA A 59 24.65 -30.98 -7.86
C ALA A 59 23.44 -31.63 -7.18
N PRO A 60 23.06 -32.87 -7.57
CA PRO A 60 21.85 -33.50 -7.08
C PRO A 60 22.05 -34.00 -5.64
N VAL A 61 21.22 -33.50 -4.72
CA VAL A 61 21.08 -34.09 -3.38
C VAL A 61 20.36 -35.42 -3.55
N SER A 62 21.13 -36.50 -3.41
CA SER A 62 20.63 -37.86 -3.33
C SER A 62 20.54 -38.27 -1.87
N GLY A 63 19.37 -38.78 -1.48
CA GLY A 63 19.22 -39.71 -0.36
C GLY A 63 18.74 -39.13 0.97
N ALA A 64 17.42 -38.98 1.11
CA ALA A 64 16.70 -39.47 2.29
C ALA A 64 15.23 -39.69 1.91
N ASN A 65 14.90 -40.94 1.65
CA ASN A 65 13.52 -41.41 1.61
C ASN A 65 12.87 -41.17 2.98
N SER A 66 11.80 -40.40 2.99
CA SER A 66 10.70 -40.62 3.93
C SER A 66 9.42 -40.16 3.25
N ASP A 67 8.56 -41.14 2.99
CA ASP A 67 7.25 -40.98 2.38
C ASP A 67 6.44 -39.86 3.03
N VAL A 68 6.08 -38.87 2.22
CA VAL A 68 5.04 -37.90 2.58
C VAL A 68 3.71 -38.54 2.25
N SER A 69 3.07 -39.10 3.29
CA SER A 69 1.63 -39.33 3.28
C SER A 69 0.94 -38.08 3.79
N GLU A 70 0.03 -37.56 2.97
CA GLU A 70 -0.94 -36.53 3.35
C GLU A 70 -1.77 -37.01 4.55
N SER A 71 -1.76 -36.25 5.65
CA SER A 71 -2.93 -36.14 6.52
C SER A 71 -2.88 -34.84 7.31
N GLY A 72 -3.77 -33.92 6.97
CA GLY A 72 -4.22 -32.89 7.89
C GLY A 72 -5.01 -33.56 9.01
N GLY A 73 -4.50 -33.45 10.24
CA GLY A 73 -5.15 -33.97 11.43
C GLY A 73 -4.77 -33.09 12.61
N ALA A 74 -5.77 -32.44 13.19
CA ALA A 74 -5.66 -31.75 14.46
C ALA A 74 -5.08 -32.72 15.51
N SER A 75 -3.98 -32.32 16.16
CA SER A 75 -3.44 -33.05 17.28
C SER A 75 -4.41 -32.97 18.46
N GLN A 76 -5.18 -34.03 18.69
CA GLN A 76 -5.75 -34.30 20.01
C GLN A 76 -4.59 -34.52 21.00
N PRO A 77 -4.62 -33.93 22.22
CA PRO A 77 -3.70 -34.33 23.27
C PRO A 77 -4.13 -35.70 23.79
N THR A 78 -3.21 -36.66 23.70
CA THR A 78 -3.32 -37.97 24.35
C THR A 78 -3.54 -37.79 25.85
N THR A 79 -4.61 -38.38 26.37
CA THR A 79 -4.95 -38.49 27.79
C THR A 79 -3.93 -39.35 28.54
N GLY A 80 -2.81 -38.74 28.93
CA GLY A 80 -1.94 -39.27 30.00
C GLY A 80 -2.51 -38.84 31.36
N GLY A 81 -2.72 -39.79 32.26
CA GLY A 81 -3.29 -39.56 33.59
C GLY A 81 -2.61 -38.42 34.34
N GLN A 82 -3.40 -37.41 34.68
CA GLN A 82 -3.00 -36.29 35.53
C GLN A 82 -2.78 -36.78 36.97
N PRO A 83 -1.75 -36.30 37.69
CA PRO A 83 -1.65 -36.53 39.14
C PRO A 83 -2.89 -35.97 39.86
N GLU A 84 -3.45 -36.72 40.82
CA GLU A 84 -4.57 -36.24 41.64
C GLU A 84 -4.23 -34.88 42.29
N GLY A 85 -5.10 -33.89 42.10
CA GLY A 85 -4.99 -32.57 42.73
C GLY A 85 -4.22 -31.50 41.95
N VAL A 86 -3.81 -31.76 40.70
CA VAL A 86 -3.21 -30.74 39.81
C VAL A 86 -4.17 -30.38 38.69
N ASP A 87 -4.57 -29.11 38.60
CA ASP A 87 -5.43 -28.63 37.51
C ASP A 87 -4.75 -28.76 36.13
N TRP A 88 -5.52 -29.09 35.10
CA TRP A 88 -4.99 -29.40 33.76
C TRP A 88 -4.23 -28.24 33.10
N TRP A 89 -4.53 -26.99 33.47
CA TRP A 89 -3.84 -25.79 32.98
C TRP A 89 -2.46 -25.57 33.61
N ASN A 90 -2.11 -26.27 34.69
CA ASN A 90 -0.81 -26.15 35.36
C ASN A 90 0.24 -27.15 34.85
N VAL A 91 -0.09 -27.95 33.84
CA VAL A 91 0.69 -29.16 33.46
C VAL A 91 1.57 -28.91 32.24
N THR A 92 1.46 -27.75 31.59
CA THR A 92 2.36 -27.36 30.49
C THR A 92 3.73 -26.98 31.03
N SER A 93 4.67 -27.92 30.93
CA SER A 93 6.10 -27.62 31.06
C SER A 93 6.53 -26.69 29.93
N PRO A 94 7.35 -25.66 30.19
CA PRO A 94 7.84 -24.78 29.13
C PRO A 94 8.86 -25.56 28.27
N ASP A 95 8.41 -26.16 27.18
CA ASP A 95 9.28 -26.63 26.10
C ASP A 95 9.89 -25.40 25.40
N VAL A 96 10.95 -24.86 26.00
CA VAL A 96 11.80 -23.82 25.40
C VAL A 96 13.13 -24.47 25.06
N SER A 97 13.11 -25.40 24.11
CA SER A 97 14.32 -25.82 23.40
C SER A 97 14.27 -25.32 21.95
N SER A 98 14.06 -24.01 21.76
CA SER A 98 14.39 -23.41 20.46
C SER A 98 15.91 -23.45 20.31
N SER A 99 16.41 -24.22 19.35
CA SER A 99 17.84 -24.31 19.07
C SER A 99 18.37 -22.94 18.61
N SER A 100 19.03 -22.21 19.51
CA SER A 100 19.69 -20.91 19.22
C SER A 100 20.73 -21.00 18.10
N ALA A 101 21.21 -22.22 17.82
CA ALA A 101 22.15 -22.51 16.75
C ALA A 101 21.61 -22.18 15.35
N SER A 102 20.29 -22.16 15.14
CA SER A 102 19.69 -21.81 13.85
C SER A 102 19.34 -20.33 13.67
N LEU A 103 19.47 -19.51 14.73
CA LEU A 103 19.11 -18.08 14.65
C LEU A 103 20.15 -17.28 13.83
N PRO A 104 19.72 -16.28 13.02
CA PRO A 104 20.65 -15.43 12.28
C PRO A 104 21.47 -14.55 13.22
N LEU A 105 22.79 -14.47 13.04
CA LEU A 105 23.66 -13.64 13.88
C LEU A 105 23.84 -12.22 13.33
N ASP A 106 23.46 -11.98 12.08
CA ASP A 106 23.66 -10.73 11.35
C ASP A 106 22.36 -9.93 11.11
N VAL A 107 21.30 -10.25 11.86
CA VAL A 107 20.00 -9.56 11.83
C VAL A 107 19.69 -9.01 13.22
N TRP A 108 19.24 -7.75 13.26
CA TRP A 108 18.71 -7.17 14.48
C TRP A 108 17.23 -7.54 14.60
N ASP A 109 16.90 -8.35 15.59
CA ASP A 109 15.53 -8.62 15.99
C ASP A 109 15.49 -8.86 17.50
N PRO A 110 15.02 -7.88 18.29
CA PRO A 110 15.03 -8.01 19.74
C PRO A 110 14.00 -9.02 20.25
N LEU A 111 13.12 -9.57 19.41
CA LEU A 111 12.20 -10.65 19.82
C LEU A 111 12.87 -12.03 19.77
N LEU A 112 14.01 -12.17 19.09
CA LEU A 112 14.69 -13.46 19.00
C LEU A 112 15.46 -13.79 20.29
N PRO A 113 15.36 -15.03 20.80
CA PRO A 113 16.03 -15.48 22.02
C PRO A 113 17.50 -15.83 21.76
N HIS A 114 18.33 -14.82 21.47
CA HIS A 114 19.76 -15.01 21.30
C HIS A 114 20.46 -15.33 22.64
N ASP A 115 21.18 -16.45 22.69
CA ASP A 115 22.06 -16.85 23.80
C ASP A 115 23.55 -16.51 23.54
N THR A 116 23.86 -15.90 22.39
CA THR A 116 25.21 -15.46 22.02
C THR A 116 25.49 -14.06 22.55
N GLY A 117 26.63 -13.88 23.21
CA GLY A 117 27.08 -12.58 23.71
C GLY A 117 27.52 -11.60 22.61
N LEU A 118 27.46 -10.31 22.94
CA LEU A 118 28.04 -9.26 22.10
C LEU A 118 29.57 -9.26 22.25
N THR A 119 30.29 -9.02 21.16
CA THR A 119 31.77 -9.01 21.12
C THR A 119 32.36 -7.64 20.87
N GLU A 120 31.59 -6.73 20.30
CA GLU A 120 32.04 -5.38 19.96
C GLU A 120 30.83 -4.47 19.77
N ILE A 121 30.95 -3.21 20.20
CA ILE A 121 29.90 -2.19 20.03
C ILE A 121 30.53 -0.94 19.42
N ALA A 122 29.85 -0.35 18.45
CA ALA A 122 30.26 0.89 17.79
C ALA A 122 29.06 1.82 17.59
N ILE A 123 29.31 3.12 17.67
CA ILE A 123 28.36 4.17 17.30
C ILE A 123 28.92 4.86 16.06
N THR A 124 28.09 5.05 15.03
CA THR A 124 28.52 5.80 13.83
C THR A 124 27.46 6.80 13.41
N GLN A 125 27.93 7.92 12.84
CA GLN A 125 27.08 8.94 12.27
C GLN A 125 27.01 8.75 10.76
N CYS A 126 25.81 8.89 10.19
CA CYS A 126 25.56 8.61 8.79
C CYS A 126 24.67 9.68 8.15
N TRP A 127 25.12 10.22 7.01
CA TRP A 127 24.44 11.29 6.28
C TRP A 127 23.11 10.87 5.63
N ILE A 128 22.92 9.57 5.40
CA ILE A 128 21.71 9.00 4.81
C ILE A 128 21.25 7.92 5.76
N ASP A 129 20.11 8.07 6.43
CA ASP A 129 19.64 7.01 7.32
C ASP A 129 19.64 5.66 6.57
N PRO A 130 20.34 4.64 7.08
CA PRO A 130 20.39 3.32 6.45
C PRO A 130 19.02 2.72 6.14
N TRP A 131 17.96 3.17 6.81
CA TRP A 131 16.57 2.86 6.49
C TRP A 131 16.17 3.22 5.05
N TYR A 132 16.59 4.38 4.52
CA TYR A 132 16.23 4.83 3.17
C TYR A 132 17.02 4.15 2.05
N ALA A 133 18.19 3.58 2.36
CA ALA A 133 19.05 2.93 1.38
C ALA A 133 19.87 1.78 2.00
N PRO A 134 19.22 0.70 2.48
CA PRO A 134 19.89 -0.36 3.24
C PRO A 134 21.01 -1.06 2.45
N SER A 135 20.87 -1.15 1.12
CA SER A 135 21.89 -1.71 0.22
C SER A 135 23.13 -0.82 0.00
N VAL A 136 23.02 0.49 0.27
CA VAL A 136 24.11 1.47 0.08
C VAL A 136 24.77 1.82 1.42
N ALA A 137 23.96 1.95 2.46
CA ALA A 137 24.40 2.35 3.79
C ALA A 137 25.33 1.31 4.47
N GLY A 138 25.19 0.03 4.13
CA GLY A 138 26.10 -1.05 4.51
C GLY A 138 27.58 -0.77 4.22
N SER A 139 27.86 -0.02 3.14
CA SER A 139 29.23 0.27 2.70
C SER A 139 29.76 1.64 3.12
N MET A 140 28.87 2.60 3.41
CA MET A 140 29.27 3.97 3.74
C MET A 140 29.17 4.32 5.22
N CYS A 141 28.30 3.62 5.96
CA CYS A 141 27.90 4.02 7.29
C CYS A 141 28.13 2.96 8.36
N TYR A 142 28.43 1.72 7.96
CA TYR A 142 28.83 0.70 8.90
C TYR A 142 30.26 0.98 9.37
N PRO A 143 30.60 0.65 10.61
CA PRO A 143 31.98 0.73 11.06
C PRO A 143 32.88 -0.15 10.18
N GLY A 144 34.12 0.29 9.96
CA GLY A 144 35.08 -0.49 9.16
C GLY A 144 35.26 -1.91 9.70
N SER A 145 35.36 -2.89 8.81
CA SER A 145 35.64 -4.28 9.15
C SER A 145 36.58 -4.94 8.15
N THR A 146 37.37 -5.89 8.63
CA THR A 146 38.17 -6.81 7.82
C THR A 146 37.50 -8.19 7.78
N LYS A 147 37.82 -9.02 6.78
CA LYS A 147 37.23 -10.37 6.68
C LYS A 147 37.59 -11.23 7.89
N GLU A 148 38.79 -11.03 8.44
CA GLU A 148 39.28 -11.71 9.63
C GLU A 148 38.48 -11.27 10.87
N GLN A 149 38.16 -9.98 10.99
CA GLN A 149 37.29 -9.48 12.06
C GLN A 149 35.86 -10.00 11.95
N ASP A 150 35.28 -10.03 10.75
CA ASP A 150 33.93 -10.57 10.54
C ASP A 150 33.88 -12.08 10.84
N ALA A 151 34.92 -12.83 10.46
CA ALA A 151 35.01 -14.27 10.73
C ALA A 151 35.23 -14.60 12.23
N THR A 152 35.91 -13.71 12.97
CA THR A 152 36.21 -13.92 14.40
C THR A 152 35.10 -13.38 15.29
N LYS A 153 34.78 -12.09 15.16
CA LYS A 153 33.85 -11.36 16.02
C LYS A 153 32.40 -11.39 15.54
N GLY A 154 32.15 -11.75 14.28
CA GLY A 154 30.86 -11.65 13.62
C GLY A 154 30.73 -10.37 12.79
N LYS A 155 29.73 -10.33 11.90
CA LYS A 155 29.40 -9.14 11.12
C LYS A 155 28.76 -8.07 12.00
N TRP A 156 28.86 -6.81 11.57
CA TRP A 156 28.11 -5.71 12.19
C TRP A 156 26.61 -5.88 12.00
N VAL A 157 25.88 -5.77 13.10
CA VAL A 157 24.43 -5.70 13.19
C VAL A 157 24.06 -4.29 13.60
N ARG A 158 23.08 -3.69 12.94
CA ARG A 158 22.59 -2.33 13.22
C ARG A 158 21.31 -2.41 14.02
N VAL A 159 21.25 -1.69 15.14
CA VAL A 159 19.98 -1.42 15.84
C VAL A 159 19.16 -0.48 14.95
N GLU A 160 17.96 -0.88 14.54
CA GLU A 160 17.19 -0.12 13.54
C GLU A 160 16.81 1.28 14.02
N ARG A 161 16.54 1.42 15.31
CA ARG A 161 16.16 2.66 15.99
C ARG A 161 17.42 3.47 16.29
N ASN A 162 17.57 4.60 15.62
CA ASN A 162 18.73 5.48 15.78
C ASN A 162 18.58 6.39 17.02
N LEU A 163 19.71 6.88 17.56
CA LEU A 163 19.77 7.64 18.81
C LEU A 163 19.29 9.10 18.68
N ASN A 164 18.96 9.56 17.48
CA ASN A 164 18.70 10.96 17.20
C ASN A 164 17.56 11.18 16.20
N SER A 165 16.57 10.29 16.21
CA SER A 165 15.45 10.28 15.26
C SER A 165 14.69 11.62 15.26
N GLN A 166 14.54 12.23 16.44
CA GLN A 166 13.90 13.54 16.62
C GLN A 166 14.89 14.72 16.56
N SER A 167 16.19 14.50 16.32
CA SER A 167 17.18 15.58 16.31
C SER A 167 18.38 15.34 15.39
N GLY A 168 18.48 16.13 14.33
CA GLY A 168 19.68 16.23 13.49
C GLY A 168 19.47 15.76 12.06
N LEU A 169 20.34 16.24 11.16
CA LEU A 169 20.29 15.91 9.74
C LEU A 169 20.97 14.58 9.40
N MET A 170 21.76 14.01 10.32
CA MET A 170 22.49 12.76 10.12
C MET A 170 22.08 11.75 11.19
N SER A 171 21.82 10.52 10.81
CA SER A 171 21.44 9.45 11.74
C SER A 171 22.64 9.00 12.58
N LEU A 172 22.43 8.85 13.89
CA LEU A 172 23.40 8.35 14.86
C LEU A 172 23.01 6.92 15.23
N ASN A 173 23.69 5.96 14.63
CA ASN A 173 23.30 4.56 14.64
C ASN A 173 24.15 3.75 15.62
N VAL A 174 23.52 2.77 16.27
CA VAL A 174 24.17 1.80 17.15
C VAL A 174 24.44 0.53 16.35
N TYR A 175 25.67 0.02 16.45
CA TYR A 175 26.08 -1.25 15.86
C TYR A 175 26.69 -2.15 16.93
N TYR A 176 26.45 -3.44 16.82
CA TYR A 176 27.14 -4.44 17.60
C TYR A 176 27.56 -5.63 16.74
N ARG A 177 28.40 -6.50 17.29
CA ARG A 177 28.74 -7.81 16.72
C ARG A 177 28.43 -8.91 17.70
N ARG A 178 28.13 -10.09 17.17
CA ARG A 178 27.94 -11.32 17.95
C ARG A 178 28.53 -12.51 17.20
N THR A 179 28.98 -13.50 17.96
CA THR A 179 29.61 -14.72 17.45
C THR A 179 29.25 -15.91 18.32
N ARG A 180 29.35 -17.11 17.74
CA ARG A 180 29.21 -18.39 18.46
C ARG A 180 30.54 -18.91 19.02
N ARG A 181 31.63 -18.18 18.78
CA ARG A 181 32.94 -18.55 19.31
C ARG A 181 32.93 -18.45 20.84
N HIS A 182 33.36 -19.52 21.49
CA HIS A 182 33.42 -19.59 22.95
C HIS A 182 34.72 -19.04 23.54
N ASP A 183 35.72 -18.77 22.71
CA ASP A 183 37.07 -18.35 23.10
C ASP A 183 37.27 -16.83 23.09
N LEU A 184 36.25 -16.05 22.72
CA LEU A 184 36.31 -14.59 22.72
C LEU A 184 35.66 -14.02 23.97
N PRO A 185 36.25 -12.97 24.59
CA PRO A 185 35.59 -12.24 25.65
C PRO A 185 34.30 -11.61 25.13
N VAL A 186 33.28 -11.58 25.98
CA VAL A 186 31.94 -11.06 25.66
C VAL A 186 31.55 -9.90 26.56
N VAL A 187 30.64 -9.06 26.09
CA VAL A 187 30.16 -7.90 26.84
C VAL A 187 29.30 -8.36 28.02
N THR A 188 29.70 -7.95 29.22
CA THR A 188 28.99 -8.24 30.48
C THR A 188 28.43 -7.00 31.16
N GLU A 189 28.89 -5.80 30.79
CA GLU A 189 28.46 -4.56 31.43
C GLU A 189 28.50 -3.39 30.45
N LEU A 190 27.56 -2.44 30.61
CA LEU A 190 27.42 -1.23 29.80
C LEU A 190 27.23 -0.03 30.74
N ARG A 191 27.90 1.08 30.46
CA ARG A 191 27.72 2.37 31.18
C ARG A 191 27.82 3.54 30.22
N ILE A 192 27.04 4.59 30.45
CA ILE A 192 27.20 5.88 29.77
C ILE A 192 27.86 6.85 30.75
N LEU A 193 28.96 7.47 30.32
CA LEU A 193 29.71 8.42 31.15
C LEU A 193 30.05 9.70 30.36
N PRO A 194 30.14 10.85 31.03
CA PRO A 194 30.70 12.07 30.45
C PRO A 194 32.14 11.89 29.96
N ASP A 195 32.57 12.70 29.00
CA ASP A 195 33.89 12.58 28.34
C ASP A 195 35.10 12.48 29.29
N ARG A 196 35.04 13.18 30.43
CA ARG A 196 36.12 13.27 31.43
C ARG A 196 36.03 12.23 32.54
N GLU A 197 35.01 11.37 32.52
CA GLU A 197 34.80 10.35 33.53
C GLU A 197 35.19 8.96 32.99
N THR A 198 35.57 8.08 33.91
CA THR A 198 35.93 6.69 33.61
C THR A 198 35.15 5.75 34.51
N PRO A 199 34.84 4.52 34.06
CA PRO A 199 34.14 3.53 34.87
C PRO A 199 34.90 3.26 36.18
N SER A 200 34.20 3.21 37.31
CA SER A 200 34.76 2.82 38.59
C SER A 200 34.16 1.49 39.08
N PRO A 201 34.98 0.49 39.46
CA PRO A 201 36.46 0.47 39.33
C PRO A 201 36.92 0.37 37.87
N PHE A 202 38.00 1.08 37.52
CA PHE A 202 38.58 1.05 36.17
C PHE A 202 39.51 -0.15 36.02
N GLY A 203 39.42 -0.82 34.87
CA GLY A 203 40.21 -2.01 34.53
C GLY A 203 40.53 -2.04 33.04
N ALA A 204 41.51 -2.85 32.65
CA ALA A 204 41.94 -3.00 31.25
C ALA A 204 40.89 -3.67 30.34
N ASP A 205 39.85 -4.24 30.96
CA ASP A 205 38.70 -4.89 30.35
C ASP A 205 37.57 -3.92 29.92
N TRP A 206 37.68 -2.65 30.28
CA TRP A 206 36.74 -1.59 29.87
C TRP A 206 37.15 -0.96 28.53
N ASN A 207 36.18 -0.88 27.62
CA ASN A 207 36.35 -0.32 26.28
C ASN A 207 35.45 0.92 26.12
N LYS A 208 36.05 2.07 25.73
CA LYS A 208 35.32 3.30 25.38
C LYS A 208 34.93 3.26 23.90
N VAL A 209 33.66 3.44 23.57
CA VAL A 209 33.22 3.62 22.18
C VAL A 209 33.73 4.96 21.65
N ALA A 210 34.26 4.98 20.43
CA ALA A 210 34.96 6.15 19.88
C ALA A 210 34.06 7.38 19.65
N HIS A 211 32.80 7.17 19.25
CA HIS A 211 31.84 8.24 19.00
C HIS A 211 30.95 8.50 20.22
N SER A 212 30.62 9.78 20.42
CA SER A 212 29.65 10.20 21.44
C SER A 212 28.28 9.60 21.14
N VAL A 213 27.62 9.05 22.16
CA VAL A 213 26.20 8.63 22.05
C VAL A 213 25.28 9.84 22.02
N ASN A 214 25.66 10.95 22.64
CA ASN A 214 24.86 12.17 22.64
C ASN A 214 25.06 12.95 21.32
N PRO A 215 24.02 13.13 20.49
CA PRO A 215 24.09 13.90 19.25
C PRO A 215 24.09 15.42 19.45
N SER A 216 23.66 15.92 20.61
CA SER A 216 23.54 17.36 20.89
C SER A 216 23.75 17.70 22.37
N GLY A 217 24.78 18.47 22.70
CA GLY A 217 25.05 18.92 24.08
C GLY A 217 26.40 18.44 24.60
N HIS A 218 26.44 18.02 25.86
CA HIS A 218 27.65 17.47 26.48
C HIS A 218 28.00 16.11 25.87
N LYS A 219 29.29 15.88 25.62
CA LYS A 219 29.76 14.60 25.07
C LYS A 219 29.59 13.49 26.11
N LEU A 220 28.80 12.49 25.74
CA LEU A 220 28.57 11.27 26.51
C LEU A 220 29.11 10.09 25.72
N TYR A 221 29.78 9.15 26.37
CA TYR A 221 30.39 8.00 25.73
C TYR A 221 29.89 6.71 26.35
N LEU A 222 29.58 5.73 25.50
CA LEU A 222 29.29 4.37 25.91
C LEU A 222 30.59 3.65 26.26
N TRP A 223 30.62 3.04 27.43
CA TRP A 223 31.67 2.14 27.90
C TRP A 223 31.09 0.74 28.02
N TYR A 224 31.84 -0.27 27.60
CA TYR A 224 31.45 -1.66 27.76
C TYR A 224 32.60 -2.51 28.30
N LYS A 225 32.27 -3.43 29.20
CA LYS A 225 33.23 -4.32 29.87
C LYS A 225 33.23 -5.70 29.24
N MET A 226 34.42 -6.23 28.96
CA MET A 226 34.61 -7.58 28.42
C MET A 226 35.50 -8.40 29.34
N SER A 227 34.90 -9.12 30.28
CA SER A 227 35.63 -9.72 31.41
C SER A 227 35.89 -11.23 31.28
N LYS A 228 34.95 -11.98 30.68
CA LYS A 228 35.01 -13.45 30.56
C LYS A 228 34.69 -13.89 29.14
N THR A 229 35.23 -15.03 28.74
CA THR A 229 34.84 -15.75 27.52
C THR A 229 33.59 -16.60 27.76
N LEU A 230 32.85 -16.95 26.70
CA LEU A 230 31.67 -17.80 26.86
C LEU A 230 32.01 -19.18 27.46
N ALA A 231 33.23 -19.68 27.21
CA ALA A 231 33.73 -20.94 27.78
C ALA A 231 33.93 -20.88 29.30
N GLU A 232 34.29 -19.71 29.84
CA GLU A 232 34.56 -19.50 31.27
C GLU A 232 33.28 -19.21 32.07
N MET A 233 32.22 -18.74 31.41
CA MET A 233 30.95 -18.42 32.06
C MET A 233 30.14 -19.67 32.38
N SER A 234 29.70 -19.77 33.64
CA SER A 234 28.68 -20.72 34.10
C SER A 234 27.31 -20.43 33.48
N ALA A 235 26.37 -21.37 33.59
CA ALA A 235 25.01 -21.19 33.08
C ALA A 235 24.30 -19.99 33.73
N ASP A 236 24.50 -19.77 35.02
CA ASP A 236 23.92 -18.64 35.74
C ASP A 236 24.50 -17.30 35.27
N GLU A 237 25.81 -17.21 35.11
CA GLU A 237 26.47 -16.01 34.56
C GLU A 237 26.02 -15.72 33.12
N ARG A 238 25.82 -16.75 32.30
CA ARG A 238 25.28 -16.57 30.94
C ARG A 238 23.84 -16.04 30.95
N GLN A 239 23.06 -16.39 31.96
CA GLN A 239 21.69 -15.92 32.10
C GLN A 239 21.62 -14.50 32.66
N ASN A 240 22.47 -14.17 33.63
CA ASN A 240 22.34 -12.96 34.44
C ASN A 240 23.37 -11.87 34.11
N GLU A 241 24.51 -12.18 33.50
CA GLU A 241 25.58 -11.20 33.23
C GLU A 241 25.78 -10.94 31.73
N LEU A 242 25.60 -11.94 30.88
CA LEU A 242 25.86 -11.86 29.44
C LEU A 242 24.90 -10.88 28.74
N VAL A 243 25.43 -9.82 28.12
CA VAL A 243 24.62 -8.93 27.29
C VAL A 243 24.39 -9.58 25.92
N THR A 244 23.13 -9.81 25.59
CA THR A 244 22.71 -10.53 24.37
C THR A 244 22.18 -9.59 23.30
N GLU A 245 21.55 -8.47 23.67
CA GLU A 245 20.86 -7.57 22.73
C GLU A 245 20.91 -6.11 23.21
N ILE A 246 20.89 -5.16 22.27
CA ILE A 246 20.80 -3.71 22.53
C ILE A 246 19.62 -3.15 21.72
N ASP A 247 18.86 -2.27 22.35
CA ASP A 247 17.74 -1.55 21.76
C ASP A 247 17.71 -0.08 22.23
N VAL A 248 16.91 0.76 21.59
CA VAL A 248 16.73 2.17 21.92
C VAL A 248 15.29 2.38 22.38
N LEU A 249 15.09 3.04 23.52
CA LEU A 249 13.76 3.43 24.00
C LEU A 249 13.60 4.94 23.84
N PHE A 250 12.43 5.36 23.35
CA PHE A 250 12.03 6.76 23.31
C PHE A 250 11.02 7.03 24.43
N GLY A 251 11.19 8.14 25.15
CA GLY A 251 10.41 8.45 26.35
C GLY A 251 11.01 7.85 27.63
N ASP A 252 10.46 8.27 28.77
CA ASP A 252 11.00 7.94 30.10
C ASP A 252 10.41 6.67 30.72
N ASP A 253 9.51 5.99 30.01
CA ASP A 253 8.83 4.78 30.48
C ASP A 253 9.77 3.56 30.57
N GLN A 254 9.23 2.41 30.94
CA GLN A 254 10.01 1.18 30.97
C GLN A 254 10.24 0.62 29.56
N PRO A 255 11.39 -0.02 29.33
CA PRO A 255 11.71 -0.60 28.04
C PRO A 255 10.91 -1.88 27.79
N TRP A 256 11.07 -2.44 26.60
CA TRP A 256 10.48 -3.71 26.22
C TRP A 256 10.76 -4.83 27.24
N TYR A 257 9.86 -5.81 27.36
CA TYR A 257 10.02 -6.89 28.33
C TYR A 257 11.41 -7.58 28.22
N GLY A 258 12.07 -7.73 29.37
CA GLY A 258 13.40 -8.32 29.48
C GLY A 258 14.56 -7.35 29.24
N PHE A 259 14.31 -6.13 28.76
CA PHE A 259 15.33 -5.09 28.63
C PHE A 259 15.44 -4.24 29.88
N GLU A 260 16.62 -3.66 30.08
CA GLU A 260 16.95 -2.75 31.17
C GLU A 260 17.46 -1.43 30.57
N LYS A 261 17.13 -0.30 31.19
CA LYS A 261 17.66 1.02 30.82
C LYS A 261 19.05 1.21 31.41
N LEU A 262 19.92 1.92 30.70
CA LEU A 262 21.14 2.46 31.30
C LEU A 262 20.82 3.63 32.24
N ASP A 263 21.69 3.88 33.21
CA ASP A 263 21.47 4.84 34.30
C ASP A 263 21.28 6.29 33.83
N MET A 264 21.78 6.63 32.64
CA MET A 264 21.76 7.98 32.09
C MET A 264 21.13 7.99 30.68
N PRO A 265 20.25 8.95 30.37
CA PRO A 265 19.71 9.08 29.03
C PRO A 265 20.81 9.56 28.06
N VAL A 266 20.69 9.11 26.81
CA VAL A 266 21.51 9.60 25.70
C VAL A 266 21.15 11.04 25.34
N LEU A 267 19.86 11.35 25.43
CA LEU A 267 19.30 12.69 25.25
C LEU A 267 18.22 12.94 26.28
N ASP A 268 18.27 14.12 26.91
CA ASP A 268 17.21 14.58 27.80
C ASP A 268 15.98 15.05 27.01
N HIS A 269 14.81 14.84 27.62
CA HIS A 269 13.54 15.39 27.17
C HIS A 269 13.61 16.93 27.10
N LYS A 270 13.10 17.50 26.01
CA LYS A 270 13.01 18.96 25.81
C LYS A 270 11.65 19.34 25.26
N ALA A 271 10.73 19.68 26.18
CA ALA A 271 9.36 20.09 25.87
C ALA A 271 9.26 21.22 24.82
N ILE A 272 10.13 22.24 24.88
CA ILE A 272 10.09 23.41 23.98
C ILE A 272 10.18 23.03 22.50
N VAL A 273 10.90 21.96 22.18
CA VAL A 273 11.11 21.48 20.80
C VAL A 273 10.39 20.16 20.52
N GLY A 274 9.51 19.70 21.43
CA GLY A 274 8.76 18.46 21.28
C GLY A 274 9.62 17.20 21.16
N ARG A 275 10.79 17.18 21.82
CA ARG A 275 11.75 16.07 21.75
C ARG A 275 11.68 15.19 22.99
N GLU A 276 11.49 13.90 22.79
CA GLU A 276 11.50 12.91 23.86
C GLU A 276 12.90 12.59 24.35
N SER A 277 12.98 12.05 25.56
CA SER A 277 14.20 11.44 26.03
C SER A 277 14.54 10.20 25.21
N VAL A 278 15.84 9.95 25.05
CA VAL A 278 16.34 8.78 24.33
C VAL A 278 17.20 7.96 25.28
N TRP A 279 16.87 6.69 25.44
CA TRP A 279 17.57 5.77 26.32
C TRP A 279 18.17 4.63 25.52
N LEU A 280 19.40 4.27 25.85
CA LEU A 280 19.96 2.98 25.44
C LEU A 280 19.48 1.91 26.42
N THR A 281 19.02 0.82 25.86
CA THR A 281 18.49 -0.33 26.60
C THR A 281 19.19 -1.59 26.15
N TYR A 282 19.24 -2.59 27.02
CA TYR A 282 19.95 -3.82 26.73
C TYR A 282 19.32 -4.99 27.48
N ARG A 283 19.53 -6.20 26.97
CA ARG A 283 19.04 -7.44 27.58
C ARG A 283 20.20 -8.31 28.05
N ARG A 284 20.02 -8.90 29.23
CA ARG A 284 20.91 -9.92 29.80
C ARG A 284 20.30 -11.30 29.62
N GLY A 285 21.09 -12.24 29.11
CA GLY A 285 20.65 -13.61 28.84
C GLY A 285 19.44 -13.71 27.92
N VAL A 286 18.79 -14.88 27.93
CA VAL A 286 17.53 -15.12 27.23
C VAL A 286 16.39 -14.99 28.24
N LYS A 287 15.59 -13.92 28.13
CA LYS A 287 14.42 -13.68 28.98
C LYS A 287 13.13 -13.84 28.17
N PRO A 288 12.61 -15.08 27.99
CA PRO A 288 11.38 -15.28 27.25
C PRO A 288 10.19 -14.67 28.01
N PRO A 289 9.24 -14.02 27.32
CA PRO A 289 8.01 -13.55 27.96
C PRO A 289 7.21 -14.73 28.52
N PRO A 290 6.63 -14.61 29.74
CA PRO A 290 5.77 -15.65 30.28
C PRO A 290 4.53 -15.80 29.40
N ARG A 291 4.14 -17.05 29.14
CA ARG A 291 2.96 -17.37 28.33
C ARG A 291 1.69 -17.28 29.15
N ALA A 292 0.60 -16.86 28.50
CA ALA A 292 -0.71 -16.92 29.11
C ALA A 292 -1.12 -18.38 29.40
N PRO A 293 -1.66 -18.68 30.60
CA PRO A 293 -2.37 -19.92 30.80
C PRO A 293 -3.58 -20.01 29.85
N PRO A 294 -4.01 -21.22 29.46
CA PRO A 294 -5.25 -21.41 28.72
C PRO A 294 -6.43 -20.77 29.47
N LEU A 295 -7.34 -20.12 28.76
CA LEU A 295 -8.52 -19.52 29.40
C LEU A 295 -9.45 -20.61 29.93
N HIS A 296 -9.79 -20.50 31.22
CA HIS A 296 -10.66 -21.45 31.89
C HIS A 296 -11.61 -20.77 32.87
N PHE A 297 -12.76 -21.38 33.10
CA PHE A 297 -13.64 -21.05 34.20
C PHE A 297 -13.00 -21.49 35.52
N SER A 298 -13.40 -20.84 36.62
CA SER A 298 -13.15 -21.35 37.95
C SER A 298 -13.96 -22.63 38.23
N HIS A 299 -13.58 -23.38 39.27
CA HIS A 299 -14.30 -24.60 39.68
C HIS A 299 -15.79 -24.34 40.02
N ASP A 300 -16.12 -23.14 40.50
CA ASP A 300 -17.51 -22.69 40.74
C ASP A 300 -18.22 -22.13 39.48
N GLY A 301 -17.59 -22.27 38.30
CA GLY A 301 -18.22 -21.92 37.02
C GLY A 301 -18.30 -20.42 36.75
N ARG A 302 -17.34 -19.64 37.26
CA ARG A 302 -17.24 -18.19 37.04
C ARG A 302 -16.07 -17.83 36.13
N PHE A 303 -16.23 -16.75 35.39
CA PHE A 303 -15.19 -16.15 34.56
C PHE A 303 -15.47 -14.66 34.39
N LYS A 304 -14.50 -13.81 34.70
CA LYS A 304 -14.64 -12.35 34.67
C LYS A 304 -13.75 -11.74 33.59
N ILE A 305 -14.37 -10.93 32.72
CA ILE A 305 -13.68 -10.16 31.68
C ILE A 305 -13.75 -8.66 32.02
N MET A 306 -12.60 -7.98 32.01
CA MET A 306 -12.54 -6.52 32.03
C MET A 306 -12.25 -5.99 30.62
N GLN A 307 -13.15 -5.15 30.10
CA GLN A 307 -12.97 -4.44 28.85
C GLN A 307 -12.35 -3.06 29.13
N ILE A 308 -11.22 -2.79 28.49
CA ILE A 308 -10.51 -1.51 28.53
C ILE A 308 -10.51 -0.94 27.11
N ALA A 309 -11.04 0.27 26.94
CA ALA A 309 -11.17 0.91 25.64
C ALA A 309 -10.39 2.24 25.61
N ASP A 310 -9.83 2.57 24.45
CA ASP A 310 -9.37 3.90 24.10
C ASP A 310 -8.31 4.47 25.07
N LEU A 311 -7.17 3.76 25.18
CA LEU A 311 -6.07 4.19 26.05
C LEU A 311 -5.39 5.45 25.55
N HIS A 312 -5.19 5.56 24.23
CA HIS A 312 -4.53 6.70 23.59
C HIS A 312 -3.16 7.02 24.21
N PHE A 313 -2.31 6.00 24.38
CA PHE A 313 -0.96 6.21 24.92
C PHE A 313 -0.02 6.81 23.86
N SER A 314 0.94 7.62 24.33
CA SER A 314 1.94 8.28 23.49
C SER A 314 3.34 7.75 23.79
N VAL A 315 4.34 8.15 22.98
CA VAL A 315 5.76 7.86 23.32
C VAL A 315 6.15 8.58 24.62
N ALA A 316 5.73 9.84 24.76
CA ALA A 316 5.87 10.62 25.99
C ALA A 316 4.86 10.17 27.07
N GLN A 317 4.83 10.86 28.22
CA GLN A 317 3.84 10.61 29.28
C GLN A 317 2.40 11.04 28.92
N GLY A 318 2.12 11.40 27.67
CA GLY A 318 0.80 11.85 27.20
C GLY A 318 0.39 13.24 27.71
N THR A 319 -0.65 13.81 27.09
CA THR A 319 -1.28 15.06 27.52
C THR A 319 -2.70 14.77 28.00
N CYS A 320 -3.06 15.28 29.17
CA CYS A 320 -4.40 15.11 29.69
C CYS A 320 -5.45 15.75 28.79
N ARG A 321 -6.55 15.03 28.53
CA ARG A 321 -7.69 15.53 27.76
C ARG A 321 -8.94 15.57 28.62
N ASP A 322 -9.70 16.65 28.44
CA ASP A 322 -11.08 16.80 28.94
C ASP A 322 -11.27 16.43 30.43
N THR A 323 -10.34 16.85 31.28
CA THR A 323 -10.35 16.62 32.74
C THR A 323 -10.30 17.95 33.50
N ASP A 324 -10.89 17.97 34.69
CA ASP A 324 -10.85 19.07 35.66
C ASP A 324 -9.62 19.03 36.59
N LEU A 325 -8.79 17.97 36.50
CA LEU A 325 -7.53 17.87 37.24
C LEU A 325 -6.60 19.05 36.89
N SER A 326 -6.18 19.81 37.91
CA SER A 326 -5.28 20.96 37.75
C SER A 326 -4.26 21.03 38.90
N PRO A 327 -2.95 20.94 38.63
CA PRO A 327 -2.34 20.66 37.33
C PRO A 327 -2.50 19.18 36.94
N CYS A 328 -2.79 18.90 35.67
CA CYS A 328 -2.73 17.54 35.13
C CYS A 328 -1.48 17.40 34.26
N SER A 329 -0.58 16.49 34.65
CA SER A 329 0.64 16.17 33.92
C SER A 329 0.88 14.67 33.93
N GLY A 330 1.25 14.11 32.77
CA GLY A 330 1.54 12.68 32.62
C GLY A 330 0.28 11.82 32.60
N SER A 331 -0.60 12.03 31.62
CA SER A 331 -1.87 11.33 31.51
C SER A 331 -1.73 9.81 31.39
N ASP A 332 -0.69 9.30 30.71
CA ASP A 332 -0.43 7.86 30.59
C ASP A 332 -0.15 7.22 31.96
N ASN A 333 0.57 7.94 32.83
CA ASN A 333 0.86 7.49 34.20
C ASN A 333 -0.38 7.52 35.10
N LEU A 334 -1.21 8.55 34.96
CA LEU A 334 -2.49 8.65 35.66
C LEU A 334 -3.43 7.51 35.24
N THR A 335 -3.53 7.25 33.93
CA THR A 335 -4.29 6.12 33.40
C THR A 335 -3.74 4.79 33.90
N SER A 336 -2.42 4.58 33.86
CA SER A 336 -1.80 3.33 34.34
C SER A 336 -2.06 3.10 35.84
N SER A 337 -2.05 4.17 36.64
CA SER A 337 -2.38 4.12 38.08
C SER A 337 -3.86 3.80 38.32
N LEU A 338 -4.75 4.40 37.52
CA LEU A 338 -6.19 4.12 37.54
C LEU A 338 -6.46 2.65 37.19
N LEU A 339 -5.89 2.16 36.09
CA LEU A 339 -6.05 0.78 35.63
C LEU A 339 -5.49 -0.22 36.65
N SER A 340 -4.30 0.03 37.20
CA SER A 340 -3.71 -0.82 38.24
C SER A 340 -4.67 -0.99 39.42
N ARG A 341 -5.23 0.12 39.92
CA ARG A 341 -6.19 0.10 41.02
C ARG A 341 -7.49 -0.62 40.66
N MET A 342 -8.01 -0.40 39.45
CA MET A 342 -9.22 -1.09 38.98
C MET A 342 -9.01 -2.60 38.82
N LEU A 343 -7.86 -3.02 38.31
CA LEU A 343 -7.46 -4.42 38.20
C LEU A 343 -7.35 -5.08 39.58
N ASP A 344 -6.81 -4.38 40.58
CA ASP A 344 -6.69 -4.89 41.95
C ASP A 344 -8.05 -5.06 42.63
N ILE A 345 -9.01 -4.17 42.36
CA ILE A 345 -10.36 -4.23 42.91
C ILE A 345 -11.18 -5.32 42.21
N GLU A 346 -11.16 -5.34 40.87
CA GLU A 346 -12.03 -6.22 40.10
C GLU A 346 -11.51 -7.64 39.96
N ARG A 347 -10.18 -7.82 39.97
CA ARG A 347 -9.51 -9.12 39.81
C ARG A 347 -10.10 -9.92 38.63
N PRO A 348 -10.05 -9.39 37.39
CA PRO A 348 -10.55 -10.11 36.24
C PRO A 348 -9.67 -11.32 35.91
N ASP A 349 -10.29 -12.37 35.37
CA ASP A 349 -9.60 -13.54 34.84
C ASP A 349 -9.01 -13.27 33.45
N PHE A 350 -9.57 -12.29 32.74
CA PHE A 350 -9.17 -11.93 31.39
C PHE A 350 -9.41 -10.43 31.09
N VAL A 351 -8.52 -9.82 30.31
CA VAL A 351 -8.66 -8.42 29.87
C VAL A 351 -8.76 -8.34 28.35
N VAL A 352 -9.67 -7.49 27.87
CA VAL A 352 -9.80 -7.18 26.43
C VAL A 352 -9.56 -5.70 26.20
N PHE A 353 -8.56 -5.37 25.39
CA PHE A 353 -8.32 -4.03 24.87
C PHE A 353 -9.10 -3.80 23.56
N THR A 354 -10.07 -2.90 23.54
CA THR A 354 -10.98 -2.71 22.40
C THR A 354 -10.60 -1.56 21.45
N GLY A 355 -9.33 -1.51 21.04
CA GLY A 355 -8.78 -0.54 20.09
C GLY A 355 -8.27 0.76 20.73
N ASP A 356 -7.55 1.53 19.91
CA ASP A 356 -6.89 2.79 20.24
C ASP A 356 -6.00 2.66 21.48
N GLN A 357 -5.12 1.66 21.47
CA GLN A 357 -4.06 1.55 22.46
C GLN A 357 -3.06 2.70 22.29
N LEU A 358 -2.77 3.05 21.04
CA LEU A 358 -1.93 4.18 20.65
C LEU A 358 -2.79 5.41 20.35
N ASN A 359 -2.27 6.60 20.68
CA ASN A 359 -2.99 7.86 20.43
C ASN A 359 -3.03 8.28 18.95
N GLY A 360 -2.07 7.83 18.14
CA GLY A 360 -1.84 8.39 16.81
C GLY A 360 -1.43 9.87 16.86
N GLN A 361 -1.83 10.59 15.81
CA GLN A 361 -1.73 12.06 15.71
C GLN A 361 -0.31 12.65 15.91
N GLY A 362 0.72 11.94 15.49
CA GLY A 362 2.13 12.32 15.60
C GLY A 362 2.75 12.09 16.97
N THR A 363 2.03 11.49 17.93
CA THR A 363 2.50 11.32 19.32
C THR A 363 2.88 9.87 19.65
N SER A 364 2.43 8.91 18.85
CA SER A 364 2.80 7.49 18.92
C SER A 364 3.67 7.07 17.73
N TRP A 365 4.48 8.01 17.21
CA TRP A 365 5.39 7.81 16.08
C TRP A 365 6.39 6.66 16.27
N ASP A 366 6.59 6.23 17.52
CA ASP A 366 7.38 5.06 17.86
C ASP A 366 6.52 3.99 18.56
N VAL A 367 5.97 3.08 17.75
CA VAL A 367 5.00 2.08 18.21
C VAL A 367 5.54 1.16 19.30
N ARG A 368 6.82 0.72 19.21
CA ARG A 368 7.38 -0.20 20.20
C ARG A 368 7.52 0.42 21.59
N SER A 369 7.82 1.72 21.70
CA SER A 369 7.87 2.40 23.02
C SER A 369 6.49 2.44 23.67
N VAL A 370 5.42 2.58 22.88
CA VAL A 370 4.05 2.58 23.39
C VAL A 370 3.59 1.15 23.74
N LEU A 371 3.86 0.19 22.85
CA LEU A 371 3.51 -1.21 23.07
C LEU A 371 4.23 -1.83 24.28
N ALA A 372 5.42 -1.33 24.63
CA ALA A 372 6.14 -1.74 25.84
C ALA A 372 5.39 -1.41 27.15
N LYS A 373 4.46 -0.43 27.14
CA LYS A 373 3.81 0.06 28.37
C LYS A 373 2.30 -0.16 28.46
N PHE A 374 1.55 -0.24 27.37
CA PHE A 374 0.08 -0.24 27.44
C PHE A 374 -0.52 -1.43 28.21
N SER A 375 0.02 -2.64 28.00
CA SER A 375 -0.48 -3.88 28.64
C SER A 375 0.22 -4.18 29.97
N ARG A 376 1.16 -3.33 30.39
CA ARG A 376 2.04 -3.58 31.54
C ARG A 376 1.27 -3.87 32.82
N SER A 377 0.28 -3.05 33.15
CA SER A 377 -0.51 -3.20 34.39
C SER A 377 -1.22 -4.56 34.46
N VAL A 378 -1.55 -5.13 33.30
CA VAL A 378 -2.20 -6.43 33.16
C VAL A 378 -1.17 -7.56 33.25
N ALA A 379 -0.06 -7.41 32.52
CA ALA A 379 1.05 -8.37 32.48
C ALA A 379 1.72 -8.58 33.86
N GLU A 380 1.95 -7.52 34.63
CA GLU A 380 2.56 -7.61 35.97
C GLU A 380 1.70 -8.41 36.97
N ARG A 381 0.39 -8.51 36.71
CA ARG A 381 -0.56 -9.28 37.53
C ARG A 381 -0.77 -10.70 37.05
N GLY A 382 -0.08 -11.11 35.97
CA GLY A 382 -0.23 -12.43 35.37
C GLY A 382 -1.59 -12.67 34.72
N ILE A 383 -2.31 -11.61 34.35
CA ILE A 383 -3.64 -11.71 33.77
C ILE A 383 -3.50 -11.88 32.25
N PRO A 384 -4.09 -12.95 31.65
CA PRO A 384 -4.17 -13.08 30.20
C PRO A 384 -4.94 -11.93 29.55
N TRP A 385 -4.50 -11.50 28.37
CA TRP A 385 -5.17 -10.42 27.65
C TRP A 385 -5.18 -10.59 26.14
N ALA A 386 -6.17 -9.96 25.51
CA ALA A 386 -6.31 -9.86 24.07
C ALA A 386 -6.57 -8.40 23.65
N ALA A 387 -6.36 -8.10 22.37
CA ALA A 387 -6.53 -6.77 21.82
C ALA A 387 -7.10 -6.82 20.40
N VAL A 388 -7.90 -5.82 20.05
CA VAL A 388 -8.26 -5.46 18.67
C VAL A 388 -7.71 -4.07 18.36
N PHE A 389 -7.48 -3.80 17.08
CA PHE A 389 -7.03 -2.48 16.62
C PHE A 389 -8.19 -1.49 16.54
N GLY A 390 -7.88 -0.24 16.83
CA GLY A 390 -8.71 0.92 16.55
C GLY A 390 -8.17 1.76 15.39
N ASN A 391 -8.85 2.87 15.11
CA ASN A 391 -8.50 3.72 13.98
C ASN A 391 -7.23 4.54 14.20
N HIS A 392 -6.82 4.77 15.45
CA HIS A 392 -5.60 5.50 15.77
C HIS A 392 -4.34 4.63 15.78
N ASP A 393 -4.49 3.30 15.93
CA ASP A 393 -3.36 2.41 16.18
C ASP A 393 -2.34 2.34 15.03
N ASP A 394 -2.76 2.58 13.80
CA ASP A 394 -1.90 2.62 12.59
C ASP A 394 -1.84 4.00 11.92
N GLU A 395 -2.21 5.08 12.62
CA GLU A 395 -2.06 6.45 12.11
C GLU A 395 -0.60 6.88 11.97
N ASP A 396 0.24 6.42 12.91
CA ASP A 396 1.67 6.71 12.94
C ASP A 396 2.50 5.43 13.07
N GLY A 397 3.75 5.48 12.59
CA GLY A 397 4.75 4.45 12.87
C GLY A 397 4.56 3.15 12.08
N ASP A 398 4.55 2.02 12.80
CA ASP A 398 4.59 0.67 12.23
C ASP A 398 3.18 0.14 11.86
N SER A 399 3.09 -0.68 10.81
CA SER A 399 1.82 -1.27 10.35
C SER A 399 1.23 -2.27 11.35
N ARG A 400 -0.09 -2.50 11.28
CA ARG A 400 -0.80 -3.48 12.11
C ARG A 400 -0.17 -4.88 12.10
N GLU A 401 0.34 -5.34 10.95
CA GLU A 401 1.06 -6.62 10.83
C GLU A 401 2.33 -6.67 11.68
N ALA A 402 3.08 -5.56 11.76
CA ALA A 402 4.26 -5.48 12.60
C ALA A 402 3.86 -5.42 14.08
N GLN A 403 2.81 -4.66 14.41
CA GLN A 403 2.29 -4.54 15.76
C GLN A 403 1.81 -5.87 16.35
N ILE A 404 1.11 -6.71 15.57
CA ILE A 404 0.73 -8.05 16.01
C ILE A 404 1.94 -8.88 16.43
N LYS A 405 3.04 -8.84 15.65
CA LYS A 405 4.26 -9.59 16.00
C LYS A 405 4.85 -9.11 17.32
N TYR A 406 4.81 -7.80 17.57
CA TYR A 406 5.24 -7.23 18.84
C TYR A 406 4.32 -7.67 19.98
N MET A 407 3.00 -7.55 19.82
CA MET A 407 2.02 -7.95 20.83
C MET A 407 2.08 -9.45 21.15
N GLN A 408 2.36 -10.31 20.17
CA GLN A 408 2.60 -11.75 20.38
C GLN A 408 3.85 -12.03 21.23
N GLY A 409 4.83 -11.13 21.20
CA GLY A 409 6.03 -11.18 22.01
C GLY A 409 5.89 -10.57 23.41
N LEU A 410 4.69 -10.12 23.80
CA LEU A 410 4.44 -9.54 25.12
C LEU A 410 3.95 -10.59 26.14
N PRO A 411 4.28 -10.41 27.43
CA PRO A 411 3.82 -11.28 28.51
C PRO A 411 2.29 -11.45 28.53
N TYR A 412 1.83 -12.69 28.70
CA TYR A 412 0.41 -13.04 28.86
C TYR A 412 -0.52 -12.63 27.70
N SER A 413 0.05 -12.32 26.52
CA SER A 413 -0.71 -12.00 25.32
C SER A 413 -1.36 -13.25 24.70
N LEU A 414 -2.63 -13.12 24.31
CA LEU A 414 -3.38 -14.09 23.50
C LEU A 414 -3.73 -13.53 22.11
N VAL A 415 -3.06 -12.46 21.68
CA VAL A 415 -3.29 -11.83 20.37
C VAL A 415 -2.80 -12.73 19.24
N GLU A 416 -3.64 -12.91 18.22
CA GLU A 416 -3.29 -13.68 17.02
C GLU A 416 -3.43 -12.82 15.76
N ALA A 417 -2.60 -13.08 14.75
CA ALA A 417 -2.70 -12.37 13.47
C ALA A 417 -3.99 -12.70 12.70
N GLY A 418 -4.53 -13.89 12.91
CA GLY A 418 -5.62 -14.42 12.10
C GLY A 418 -5.15 -15.02 10.76
N PRO A 419 -6.09 -15.55 9.97
CA PRO A 419 -5.80 -16.14 8.66
C PRO A 419 -5.37 -15.08 7.63
N LYS A 420 -4.48 -15.47 6.70
CA LYS A 420 -4.07 -14.63 5.59
C LYS A 420 -5.17 -14.54 4.54
N GLY A 421 -5.36 -13.35 3.96
CA GLY A 421 -6.32 -13.14 2.87
C GLY A 421 -7.72 -12.72 3.32
N ILE A 422 -7.88 -12.44 4.61
CA ILE A 422 -9.06 -11.75 5.17
C ILE A 422 -8.69 -10.29 5.41
N HIS A 423 -9.64 -9.37 5.23
CA HIS A 423 -9.48 -7.95 5.51
C HIS A 423 -9.08 -7.69 6.96
N GLY A 424 -8.16 -6.73 7.15
CA GLY A 424 -7.58 -6.39 8.44
C GLY A 424 -6.64 -7.46 8.99
N VAL A 425 -6.08 -7.21 10.18
CA VAL A 425 -5.21 -8.14 10.90
C VAL A 425 -5.64 -8.19 12.36
N GLY A 426 -5.63 -9.37 12.98
CA GLY A 426 -6.20 -9.53 14.32
C GLY A 426 -7.62 -10.08 14.33
N ASN A 427 -7.99 -10.84 13.29
CA ASN A 427 -9.24 -11.61 13.26
C ASN A 427 -9.00 -13.02 13.86
N TYR A 428 -9.46 -13.27 15.08
CA TYR A 428 -9.21 -14.54 15.79
C TYR A 428 -10.30 -14.92 16.80
N VAL A 429 -10.25 -16.17 17.29
CA VAL A 429 -11.24 -16.75 18.21
C VAL A 429 -10.54 -17.37 19.41
N LEU A 430 -10.92 -16.97 20.61
CA LEU A 430 -10.48 -17.60 21.85
C LEU A 430 -11.61 -18.41 22.47
N LYS A 431 -11.27 -19.55 23.08
CA LYS A 431 -12.21 -20.48 23.71
C LYS A 431 -11.90 -20.57 25.20
N VAL A 432 -12.89 -20.37 26.05
CA VAL A 432 -12.78 -20.55 27.50
C VAL A 432 -13.34 -21.91 27.87
N LYS A 433 -12.54 -22.68 28.62
CA LYS A 433 -12.81 -24.09 28.92
C LYS A 433 -13.29 -24.30 30.36
N SER A 434 -13.91 -25.45 30.62
CA SER A 434 -14.30 -25.84 31.98
C SER A 434 -13.08 -26.17 32.85
N ALA A 435 -13.24 -25.99 34.16
CA ALA A 435 -12.21 -26.28 35.15
C ALA A 435 -11.96 -27.78 35.35
N ASP A 436 -12.96 -28.61 35.03
CA ASP A 436 -12.86 -30.04 35.20
C ASP A 436 -12.00 -30.70 34.10
N PRO A 437 -11.54 -31.95 34.31
CA PRO A 437 -10.67 -32.65 33.35
C PRO A 437 -11.25 -32.81 31.94
N SER A 438 -12.56 -32.62 31.72
CA SER A 438 -13.16 -32.67 30.38
C SER A 438 -12.69 -31.54 29.46
N MET A 439 -12.18 -30.42 30.01
CA MET A 439 -11.75 -29.26 29.24
C MET A 439 -12.84 -28.74 28.27
N MET A 440 -14.12 -28.87 28.67
CA MET A 440 -15.26 -28.59 27.82
C MET A 440 -15.30 -27.11 27.41
N HIS A 441 -15.58 -26.81 26.15
CA HIS A 441 -15.66 -25.43 25.67
C HIS A 441 -16.98 -24.79 26.13
N LEU A 442 -16.90 -23.76 26.99
CA LEU A 442 -18.08 -23.17 27.66
C LEU A 442 -18.38 -21.72 27.26
N LEU A 443 -17.41 -20.99 26.68
CA LEU A 443 -17.60 -19.62 26.19
C LEU A 443 -16.68 -19.33 25.00
N THR A 444 -17.25 -18.74 23.93
CA THR A 444 -16.51 -18.32 22.74
C THR A 444 -16.27 -16.80 22.74
N LEU A 445 -15.06 -16.36 22.42
CA LEU A 445 -14.71 -14.94 22.28
C LEU A 445 -14.21 -14.67 20.86
N TYR A 446 -14.92 -13.81 20.13
CA TYR A 446 -14.56 -13.40 18.77
C TYR A 446 -13.88 -12.03 18.76
N PHE A 447 -12.79 -11.89 18.02
CA PHE A 447 -12.04 -10.64 17.85
C PHE A 447 -11.94 -10.33 16.36
N LEU A 448 -12.38 -9.14 15.95
CA LEU A 448 -12.36 -8.71 14.55
C LEU A 448 -11.68 -7.35 14.41
N ASP A 449 -10.98 -7.16 13.30
CA ASP A 449 -10.42 -5.86 12.91
C ASP A 449 -11.45 -5.06 12.11
N SER A 450 -11.98 -3.98 12.69
CA SER A 450 -12.95 -3.09 12.03
C SER A 450 -12.33 -2.10 11.03
N GLY A 451 -11.01 -2.18 10.80
CA GLY A 451 -10.27 -1.27 9.93
C GLY A 451 -9.91 0.06 10.62
N SER A 452 -9.35 1.01 9.87
CA SER A 452 -9.08 2.38 10.33
C SER A 452 -9.96 3.38 9.57
N TYR A 453 -9.47 3.87 8.43
CA TYR A 453 -10.13 4.87 7.60
C TYR A 453 -10.27 4.41 6.16
N SER A 454 -11.49 4.40 5.64
CA SER A 454 -11.79 4.02 4.24
C SER A 454 -11.59 5.16 3.25
N LYS A 455 -11.66 6.42 3.72
CA LYS A 455 -11.37 7.62 2.92
C LYS A 455 -10.65 8.67 3.74
N GLY A 456 -9.83 9.45 3.04
CA GLY A 456 -9.27 10.71 3.53
C GLY A 456 -8.73 11.53 2.38
N PHE A 457 -8.24 12.72 2.68
CA PHE A 457 -7.52 13.54 1.72
C PHE A 457 -6.16 13.92 2.30
N LEU A 458 -5.15 14.04 1.45
CA LEU A 458 -3.88 14.63 1.87
C LEU A 458 -4.07 16.15 1.92
N ASN A 459 -3.78 16.77 3.06
CA ASN A 459 -3.70 18.23 3.13
C ASN A 459 -2.52 18.74 2.26
N TRP A 460 -2.40 20.06 2.11
CA TRP A 460 -1.37 20.68 1.26
C TRP A 460 0.07 20.26 1.61
N PHE A 461 0.32 19.81 2.85
CA PHE A 461 1.62 19.36 3.34
C PHE A 461 1.83 17.84 3.24
N GLY A 462 0.86 17.09 2.72
CA GLY A 462 0.95 15.64 2.57
C GLY A 462 0.59 14.85 3.83
N PHE A 463 -0.08 15.46 4.82
CA PHE A 463 -0.65 14.71 5.95
C PHE A 463 -2.03 14.19 5.58
N PHE A 464 -2.29 12.91 5.83
CA PHE A 464 -3.59 12.29 5.61
C PHE A 464 -4.59 12.85 6.62
N VAL A 465 -5.69 13.42 6.12
CA VAL A 465 -6.83 13.88 6.90
C VAL A 465 -7.96 12.89 6.66
N PRO A 466 -8.29 12.03 7.63
CA PRO A 466 -9.35 11.05 7.47
C PRO A 466 -10.72 11.73 7.33
N THR A 467 -11.61 11.12 6.54
CA THR A 467 -12.97 11.64 6.31
C THR A 467 -14.07 10.61 6.55
N GLU A 468 -13.76 9.32 6.43
CA GLU A 468 -14.71 8.23 6.69
C GLU A 468 -13.98 7.04 7.31
N TYR A 469 -14.59 6.46 8.35
CA TYR A 469 -14.15 5.22 8.99
C TYR A 469 -14.33 4.02 8.06
N ASP A 470 -13.51 2.99 8.29
CA ASP A 470 -13.68 1.68 7.66
C ASP A 470 -14.71 0.82 8.42
N TRP A 471 -15.06 -0.35 7.88
CA TRP A 471 -16.10 -1.24 8.43
C TRP A 471 -15.69 -2.72 8.31
N ILE A 472 -16.50 -3.62 8.88
CA ILE A 472 -16.34 -5.08 8.73
C ILE A 472 -16.77 -5.53 7.33
N HIS A 473 -15.83 -6.08 6.56
CA HIS A 473 -16.03 -6.45 5.15
C HIS A 473 -16.62 -7.86 4.99
N GLN A 474 -17.20 -8.13 3.81
CA GLN A 474 -17.90 -9.39 3.51
C GLN A 474 -17.06 -10.66 3.77
N ASP A 475 -15.75 -10.64 3.48
CA ASP A 475 -14.85 -11.77 3.74
C ASP A 475 -14.67 -12.08 5.23
N GLN A 476 -14.67 -11.06 6.08
CA GLN A 476 -14.71 -11.22 7.54
C GLN A 476 -16.06 -11.79 8.02
N ILE A 477 -17.17 -11.40 7.38
CA ILE A 477 -18.50 -11.96 7.67
C ILE A 477 -18.49 -13.47 7.37
N ASP A 478 -18.01 -13.85 6.19
CA ASP A 478 -17.97 -15.23 5.73
C ASP A 478 -17.09 -16.09 6.65
N TRP A 479 -15.91 -15.57 7.03
CA TRP A 479 -15.03 -16.22 7.99
C TRP A 479 -15.65 -16.37 9.38
N PHE A 480 -16.31 -15.32 9.90
CA PHE A 480 -16.98 -15.41 11.19
C PHE A 480 -18.04 -16.53 11.19
N LEU A 481 -18.84 -16.63 10.12
CA LEU A 481 -19.85 -17.68 9.99
C LEU A 481 -19.21 -19.07 9.89
N GLU A 482 -18.09 -19.20 9.20
CA GLU A 482 -17.31 -20.46 9.15
C GLU A 482 -16.80 -20.84 10.55
N GLN A 483 -16.24 -19.89 11.30
CA GLN A 483 -15.78 -20.13 12.67
C GLN A 483 -16.95 -20.52 13.59
N SER A 484 -18.07 -19.80 13.53
CA SER A 484 -19.30 -20.13 14.26
C SER A 484 -19.79 -21.53 13.93
N ALA A 485 -19.83 -21.91 12.65
CA ALA A 485 -20.27 -23.24 12.20
C ALA A 485 -19.36 -24.37 12.71
N SER A 486 -18.08 -24.08 12.97
CA SER A 486 -17.12 -25.04 13.53
C SER A 486 -17.26 -25.28 15.04
N ILE A 487 -18.09 -24.51 15.74
CA ILE A 487 -18.30 -24.67 17.19
C ILE A 487 -19.32 -25.77 17.46
N ASP A 488 -18.88 -26.81 18.14
CA ASP A 488 -19.73 -27.93 18.55
C ASP A 488 -20.78 -27.49 19.60
N PRO A 489 -22.05 -27.86 19.40
CA PRO A 489 -23.07 -27.73 20.42
C PRO A 489 -22.78 -28.60 21.64
N ILE A 490 -23.06 -28.07 22.83
CA ILE A 490 -22.90 -28.77 24.11
C ILE A 490 -24.25 -28.92 24.81
N GLU A 491 -24.34 -29.83 25.78
CA GLU A 491 -25.50 -29.88 26.67
C GLU A 491 -25.45 -28.68 27.63
N ARG A 492 -26.52 -27.89 27.61
CA ARG A 492 -26.68 -26.65 28.38
C ARG A 492 -27.93 -26.74 29.27
N PRO A 493 -27.86 -26.35 30.57
CA PRO A 493 -26.68 -25.86 31.29
C PRO A 493 -25.64 -26.97 31.53
N PHE A 494 -24.35 -26.62 31.46
CA PHE A 494 -23.26 -27.56 31.74
C PHE A 494 -23.23 -27.91 33.23
N THR A 495 -23.00 -29.18 33.53
CA THR A 495 -22.75 -29.67 34.90
C THR A 495 -21.42 -30.41 34.92
N PRO A 496 -20.45 -30.00 35.75
CA PRO A 496 -19.16 -30.68 35.85
C PRO A 496 -19.37 -32.13 36.24
N ASP A 497 -18.69 -33.02 35.52
CA ASP A 497 -18.68 -34.42 35.87
C ASP A 497 -17.54 -34.67 36.87
N ASN A 498 -17.85 -35.05 38.11
CA ASN A 498 -16.87 -35.18 39.19
C ASN A 498 -15.99 -36.43 39.08
N ALA A 499 -15.93 -37.07 37.90
CA ALA A 499 -15.22 -38.33 37.64
C ALA A 499 -15.56 -39.45 38.66
N LYS A 500 -16.76 -39.41 39.26
CA LYS A 500 -17.20 -40.40 40.28
C LYS A 500 -17.84 -41.65 39.68
N ASP A 501 -17.97 -41.67 38.36
CA ASP A 501 -18.86 -42.52 37.59
C ASP A 501 -18.11 -43.38 36.56
N MET A 502 -16.78 -43.28 36.52
CA MET A 502 -15.94 -44.24 35.78
C MET A 502 -15.62 -45.53 36.58
N GLY A 503 -16.14 -45.65 37.81
CA GLY A 503 -15.87 -46.79 38.69
C GLY A 503 -16.88 -47.94 38.65
N ASP A 504 -18.17 -47.69 38.43
CA ASP A 504 -19.20 -48.71 38.64
C ASP A 504 -20.27 -48.71 37.55
N ILE A 505 -20.09 -49.60 36.57
CA ILE A 505 -21.00 -49.81 35.43
C ILE A 505 -22.35 -50.45 35.88
N TRP A 506 -22.57 -50.72 37.18
CA TRP A 506 -23.72 -51.51 37.66
C TRP A 506 -24.35 -51.09 39.01
N ALA A 507 -24.56 -49.80 39.27
CA ALA A 507 -25.43 -49.37 40.38
C ALA A 507 -26.48 -48.35 39.95
N ARG A 508 -27.76 -48.75 39.95
CA ARG A 508 -28.88 -47.81 39.80
C ARG A 508 -29.09 -47.02 41.09
N GLN A 509 -29.32 -45.72 40.89
CA GLN A 509 -30.00 -44.74 41.76
C GLN A 509 -29.32 -44.35 43.08
N ALA A 510 -28.83 -43.12 43.10
CA ALA A 510 -29.07 -42.21 44.22
C ALA A 510 -29.96 -41.06 43.71
N ALA A 511 -31.19 -41.05 44.21
CA ALA A 511 -32.16 -39.99 43.99
C ALA A 511 -31.78 -38.80 44.87
N ASP A 512 -31.13 -37.78 44.28
CA ASP A 512 -31.11 -36.40 44.83
C ASP A 512 -30.60 -35.33 43.83
N GLN A 513 -30.51 -35.64 42.54
CA GLN A 513 -30.25 -34.61 41.53
C GLN A 513 -31.57 -33.98 41.08
N LEU A 514 -31.83 -32.77 41.58
CA LEU A 514 -32.79 -31.83 40.99
C LEU A 514 -32.45 -31.65 39.50
N THR A 515 -33.17 -32.35 38.63
CA THR A 515 -33.12 -32.17 37.18
C THR A 515 -33.56 -30.74 36.85
N PRO A 516 -32.72 -29.89 36.23
CA PRO A 516 -33.18 -28.60 35.73
C PRO A 516 -34.14 -28.83 34.56
N ASP A 517 -35.30 -28.19 34.61
CA ASP A 517 -36.28 -28.18 33.54
C ASP A 517 -35.66 -27.63 32.24
N THR A 518 -35.55 -28.50 31.24
CA THR A 518 -35.06 -28.31 29.85
C THR A 518 -33.53 -28.23 29.64
N ARG A 519 -32.87 -29.40 29.66
CA ARG A 519 -31.56 -29.59 29.01
C ARG A 519 -31.70 -29.40 27.50
N ARG A 520 -30.81 -28.62 26.89
CA ARG A 520 -30.80 -28.37 25.43
C ARG A 520 -29.40 -28.55 24.85
N LEU A 521 -29.34 -29.03 23.62
CA LEU A 521 -28.11 -29.09 22.84
C LEU A 521 -27.95 -27.75 22.09
N ALA A 522 -27.00 -26.93 22.52
CA ALA A 522 -26.75 -25.61 21.93
C ALA A 522 -25.27 -25.22 22.07
N LYS A 523 -24.77 -24.42 21.15
CA LYS A 523 -23.41 -23.86 21.21
C LYS A 523 -23.21 -23.06 22.50
N PRO A 524 -21.97 -22.97 23.02
CA PRO A 524 -21.59 -22.02 24.05
C PRO A 524 -22.07 -20.60 23.74
N ASN A 525 -22.38 -19.81 24.78
CA ASN A 525 -22.62 -18.39 24.58
C ASN A 525 -21.35 -17.72 24.03
N ALA A 526 -21.52 -16.70 23.19
CA ALA A 526 -20.39 -15.96 22.62
C ALA A 526 -20.43 -14.46 22.90
N LEU A 527 -19.25 -13.87 23.08
CA LEU A 527 -19.01 -12.42 23.07
C LEU A 527 -18.11 -12.08 21.89
N MET A 528 -18.28 -10.88 21.34
CA MET A 528 -17.50 -10.39 20.20
C MET A 528 -16.95 -9.00 20.49
N PHE A 529 -15.72 -8.72 20.04
CA PHE A 529 -15.05 -7.44 20.22
C PHE A 529 -14.47 -6.93 18.91
N PHE A 530 -14.72 -5.66 18.62
CA PHE A 530 -14.09 -4.88 17.55
C PHE A 530 -14.24 -3.40 17.88
N HIS A 531 -13.40 -2.54 17.32
CA HIS A 531 -13.30 -1.15 17.81
C HIS A 531 -14.45 -0.26 17.33
N ILE A 532 -14.62 -0.11 16.01
CA ILE A 532 -15.59 0.82 15.40
C ILE A 532 -17.00 0.23 15.49
N PRO A 533 -17.98 0.90 16.12
CA PRO A 533 -19.32 0.35 16.34
C PRO A 533 -20.11 0.22 15.03
N LEU A 534 -21.06 -0.72 15.01
CA LEU A 534 -22.01 -0.88 13.90
C LEU A 534 -23.06 0.23 13.91
N GLU A 535 -23.67 0.50 12.75
CA GLU A 535 -24.75 1.48 12.63
C GLU A 535 -25.95 1.10 13.51
N GLU A 536 -26.21 -0.20 13.67
CA GLU A 536 -27.28 -0.77 14.50
C GLU A 536 -27.11 -0.47 15.99
N SER A 537 -25.90 -0.10 16.46
CA SER A 537 -25.67 0.38 17.83
C SER A 537 -26.51 1.62 18.16
N TYR A 538 -26.94 2.35 17.13
CA TYR A 538 -27.77 3.54 17.23
C TYR A 538 -29.23 3.30 16.81
N ALA A 539 -29.64 2.05 16.54
CA ALA A 539 -31.01 1.69 16.21
C ALA A 539 -31.91 1.72 17.46
N ALA A 540 -33.24 1.60 17.26
CA ALA A 540 -34.19 1.51 18.37
C ALA A 540 -33.93 0.23 19.19
N ALA A 541 -33.92 0.37 20.51
CA ALA A 541 -33.74 -0.76 21.41
C ALA A 541 -34.95 -1.70 21.42
N ASP A 542 -34.70 -2.98 21.66
CA ASP A 542 -35.73 -3.95 22.00
C ASP A 542 -36.44 -3.49 23.29
N VAL A 543 -37.73 -3.80 23.41
CA VAL A 543 -38.52 -3.44 24.60
C VAL A 543 -38.68 -4.66 25.49
N ASN A 544 -38.49 -4.47 26.80
CA ASN A 544 -38.77 -5.52 27.77
C ASN A 544 -40.29 -5.84 27.73
N PRO A 545 -40.69 -7.09 27.45
CA PRO A 545 -42.11 -7.44 27.31
C PRO A 545 -42.89 -7.31 28.63
N ASP A 546 -42.22 -7.43 29.78
CA ASP A 546 -42.86 -7.37 31.10
C ASP A 546 -43.02 -5.93 31.60
N THR A 547 -42.04 -5.05 31.33
CA THR A 547 -42.03 -3.68 31.87
C THR A 547 -42.38 -2.61 30.83
N GLY A 548 -42.31 -2.93 29.54
CA GLY A 548 -42.49 -1.96 28.46
C GLY A 548 -41.35 -0.95 28.32
N ILE A 549 -40.26 -1.10 29.08
CA ILE A 549 -39.12 -0.18 29.07
C ILE A 549 -38.12 -0.62 27.98
N PRO A 550 -37.57 0.31 27.17
CA PRO A 550 -36.48 0.01 26.24
C PRO A 550 -35.28 -0.61 26.96
N LEU A 551 -34.71 -1.66 26.37
CA LEU A 551 -33.50 -2.34 26.84
C LEU A 551 -32.26 -1.56 26.41
N ASP A 552 -32.10 -0.39 27.02
CA ASP A 552 -31.00 0.55 26.80
C ASP A 552 -30.56 1.11 28.15
N VAL A 553 -29.37 0.71 28.59
CA VAL A 553 -28.87 1.03 29.94
C VAL A 553 -27.54 1.77 29.84
N GLY A 554 -27.54 3.03 30.25
CA GLY A 554 -26.37 3.88 30.38
C GLY A 554 -26.51 5.20 29.65
N LEU A 555 -25.37 5.90 29.48
CA LEU A 555 -25.33 7.21 28.83
C LEU A 555 -25.03 7.06 27.33
N HIS A 556 -25.76 7.82 26.52
CA HIS A 556 -25.66 7.86 25.06
C HIS A 556 -25.93 9.29 24.54
N ASP A 557 -25.73 9.53 23.25
CA ASP A 557 -25.97 10.81 22.58
C ASP A 557 -25.16 11.99 23.16
N LEU A 558 -24.06 11.68 23.86
CA LEU A 558 -23.12 12.68 24.39
C LEU A 558 -22.06 13.10 23.36
N GLU A 559 -21.96 12.34 22.26
CA GLU A 559 -21.11 12.59 21.09
C GLU A 559 -21.84 12.15 19.81
N GLY A 560 -21.23 12.41 18.65
CA GLY A 560 -21.78 12.00 17.35
C GLY A 560 -21.74 10.48 17.14
N LYS A 561 -22.48 9.98 16.15
CA LYS A 561 -22.43 8.56 15.78
C LYS A 561 -21.02 8.21 15.27
N GLY A 562 -20.31 7.37 16.00
CA GLY A 562 -18.98 6.85 15.63
C GLY A 562 -19.00 5.64 14.70
N SER A 563 -20.16 5.24 14.16
CA SER A 563 -20.21 4.15 13.19
C SER A 563 -19.71 4.57 11.81
N ALA A 564 -19.21 3.61 11.05
CA ALA A 564 -18.94 3.80 9.62
C ALA A 564 -20.21 4.19 8.85
N LYS A 565 -20.04 5.00 7.78
CA LYS A 565 -21.15 5.41 6.89
C LYS A 565 -21.53 4.35 5.86
N LYS A 566 -20.64 3.38 5.65
CA LYS A 566 -20.82 2.24 4.76
C LYS A 566 -20.75 0.97 5.59
N GLN A 567 -21.41 -0.07 5.11
CA GLN A 567 -21.38 -1.39 5.73
C GLN A 567 -21.74 -2.47 4.71
N ASP A 568 -21.18 -3.66 4.89
CA ASP A 568 -21.56 -4.86 4.15
C ASP A 568 -22.70 -5.65 4.81
N GLY A 569 -23.26 -5.12 5.91
CA GLY A 569 -24.41 -5.69 6.62
C GLY A 569 -24.03 -6.78 7.62
N PHE A 570 -22.90 -6.65 8.31
CA PHE A 570 -22.41 -7.64 9.29
C PHE A 570 -23.44 -8.00 10.37
N PHE A 571 -24.22 -7.03 10.84
CA PHE A 571 -25.28 -7.30 11.81
C PHE A 571 -26.30 -8.33 11.28
N HIS A 572 -26.85 -8.08 10.09
CA HIS A 572 -27.90 -8.92 9.51
C HIS A 572 -27.39 -10.20 8.85
N LYS A 573 -26.23 -10.14 8.19
CA LYS A 573 -25.64 -11.26 7.45
C LYS A 573 -24.74 -12.15 8.31
N GLY A 574 -24.16 -11.61 9.38
CA GLY A 574 -23.31 -12.33 10.33
C GLY A 574 -24.06 -12.64 11.62
N LEU A 575 -24.19 -11.64 12.50
CA LEU A 575 -24.67 -11.82 13.88
C LEU A 575 -26.06 -12.47 13.97
N LEU A 576 -27.00 -12.06 13.11
CA LEU A 576 -28.34 -12.66 13.10
C LEU A 576 -28.43 -14.01 12.39
N GLN A 577 -27.40 -14.42 11.63
CA GLN A 577 -27.35 -15.74 11.00
C GLN A 577 -26.67 -16.77 11.89
N ALA A 578 -25.76 -16.36 12.77
CA ALA A 578 -25.12 -17.22 13.75
C ALA A 578 -26.09 -17.62 14.88
N MET A 579 -26.66 -18.82 14.78
CA MET A 579 -27.61 -19.39 15.75
C MET A 579 -26.92 -20.29 16.76
N GLU A 580 -27.47 -20.35 17.99
CA GLU A 580 -26.95 -21.27 19.01
C GLU A 580 -27.32 -22.73 18.74
N SER A 581 -28.36 -23.01 17.92
CA SER A 581 -28.70 -24.36 17.47
C SER A 581 -29.31 -24.34 16.07
N ASP A 582 -29.04 -25.37 15.27
CA ASP A 582 -29.64 -25.56 13.94
C ASP A 582 -31.09 -26.06 14.00
N HIS A 583 -31.53 -26.52 15.17
CA HIS A 583 -32.87 -27.05 15.36
C HIS A 583 -33.90 -25.93 15.52
N ARG A 584 -34.84 -25.84 14.56
CA ARG A 584 -35.99 -24.90 14.59
C ARG A 584 -36.85 -25.00 15.86
N ALA A 585 -36.74 -26.11 16.61
CA ALA A 585 -37.45 -26.33 17.87
C ALA A 585 -36.79 -25.65 19.10
N GLY A 586 -35.52 -25.22 19.00
CA GLY A 586 -34.73 -24.65 20.11
C GLY A 586 -34.91 -23.14 20.36
N GLY A 587 -35.73 -22.46 19.56
CA GLY A 587 -35.97 -21.01 19.63
C GLY A 587 -35.04 -20.17 18.72
N ASN A 588 -35.40 -18.89 18.51
CA ASN A 588 -34.66 -17.94 17.66
C ASN A 588 -33.47 -17.28 18.38
N ALA A 589 -32.71 -18.03 19.17
CA ALA A 589 -31.62 -17.49 19.97
C ALA A 589 -30.30 -17.42 19.19
N ARG A 590 -29.65 -16.25 19.23
CA ARG A 590 -28.38 -15.97 18.55
C ARG A 590 -27.21 -16.54 19.34
N GLU A 591 -26.16 -17.00 18.68
CA GLU A 591 -24.94 -17.48 19.34
C GLU A 591 -24.24 -16.34 20.11
N VAL A 592 -23.97 -15.25 19.39
CA VAL A 592 -23.35 -14.03 19.95
C VAL A 592 -24.39 -13.27 20.77
N LYS A 593 -24.14 -13.14 22.07
CA LYS A 593 -25.03 -12.44 23.00
C LYS A 593 -24.64 -10.97 23.15
N VAL A 594 -23.34 -10.67 23.06
CA VAL A 594 -22.78 -9.34 23.31
C VAL A 594 -21.73 -8.99 22.27
N VAL A 595 -21.78 -7.76 21.80
CA VAL A 595 -20.74 -7.10 21.01
C VAL A 595 -20.19 -5.94 21.83
N GLY A 596 -18.89 -5.95 22.11
CA GLY A 596 -18.18 -4.90 22.83
C GLY A 596 -17.37 -4.00 21.88
N ASN A 597 -17.60 -2.68 21.97
CA ASN A 597 -16.92 -1.67 21.16
C ASN A 597 -16.14 -0.66 21.99
N GLY A 598 -15.12 -0.02 21.39
CA GLY A 598 -14.45 1.18 21.89
C GLY A 598 -14.92 2.40 21.08
N HIS A 599 -13.98 3.23 20.62
CA HIS A 599 -14.11 4.30 19.60
C HIS A 599 -14.94 5.52 20.01
N CYS A 600 -16.08 5.28 20.65
CA CYS A 600 -16.94 6.29 21.23
C CYS A 600 -16.57 6.45 22.70
N HIS A 601 -16.02 7.61 23.05
CA HIS A 601 -15.31 7.79 24.32
C HIS A 601 -16.23 8.18 25.48
N VAL A 602 -17.39 8.79 25.18
CA VAL A 602 -18.36 9.22 26.19
C VAL A 602 -19.71 8.51 26.06
N THR A 603 -19.95 7.82 24.94
CA THR A 603 -21.02 6.84 24.79
C THR A 603 -20.62 5.55 25.51
N GLU A 604 -21.47 5.08 26.40
CA GLU A 604 -21.15 3.97 27.31
C GLU A 604 -22.30 3.01 27.53
N ASN A 605 -23.45 3.23 26.90
CA ASN A 605 -24.63 2.40 27.09
C ASN A 605 -24.44 0.98 26.55
N CYS A 606 -25.24 0.06 27.08
CA CYS A 606 -25.52 -1.24 26.48
C CYS A 606 -26.95 -1.23 25.96
N ARG A 607 -27.11 -1.43 24.65
CA ARG A 607 -28.41 -1.46 23.98
C ARG A 607 -28.67 -2.82 23.37
N ARG A 608 -29.85 -3.38 23.59
CA ARG A 608 -30.27 -4.63 22.92
C ARG A 608 -30.99 -4.34 21.62
N VAL A 609 -30.55 -4.95 20.52
CA VAL A 609 -31.17 -4.83 19.20
C VAL A 609 -31.36 -6.23 18.62
N GLN A 610 -32.60 -6.59 18.31
CA GLN A 610 -32.97 -7.89 17.71
C GLN A 610 -32.35 -9.10 18.44
N GLY A 611 -32.29 -9.02 19.76
CA GLY A 611 -31.79 -10.08 20.62
C GLY A 611 -30.31 -10.01 20.98
N VAL A 612 -29.50 -9.14 20.35
CA VAL A 612 -28.05 -8.99 20.58
C VAL A 612 -27.76 -7.70 21.35
N TRP A 613 -26.87 -7.73 22.35
CA TRP A 613 -26.45 -6.55 23.10
C TRP A 613 -25.24 -5.89 22.45
N LEU A 614 -25.35 -4.59 22.15
CA LEU A 614 -24.28 -3.74 21.64
C LEU A 614 -23.84 -2.83 22.77
N CYS A 615 -22.61 -3.01 23.25
CA CYS A 615 -22.10 -2.43 24.49
C CYS A 615 -20.81 -1.65 24.26
N PHE A 616 -20.83 -0.36 24.60
CA PHE A 616 -19.63 0.47 24.57
C PHE A 616 -18.79 0.27 25.85
N GLY A 617 -17.47 0.22 25.71
CA GLY A 617 -16.53 0.10 26.83
C GLY A 617 -16.51 1.34 27.73
N GLY A 618 -16.68 2.52 27.13
CA GLY A 618 -16.56 3.83 27.78
C GLY A 618 -15.10 4.28 27.95
N GLY A 619 -14.85 5.59 27.92
CA GLY A 619 -13.51 6.17 27.94
C GLY A 619 -12.77 5.97 29.26
N GLY A 620 -11.82 5.03 29.29
CA GLY A 620 -11.09 4.61 30.49
C GLY A 620 -9.78 5.36 30.78
N SER A 621 -9.38 6.30 29.92
CA SER A 621 -8.04 6.91 29.97
C SER A 621 -8.08 8.43 30.07
N TYR A 622 -7.17 9.03 30.85
CA TYR A 622 -6.92 10.47 30.86
C TYR A 622 -6.24 10.98 29.58
N SER A 623 -5.64 10.09 28.79
CA SER A 623 -5.04 10.42 27.48
C SER A 623 -6.06 10.34 26.34
N GLY A 624 -7.14 9.56 26.51
CA GLY A 624 -8.24 9.47 25.56
C GLY A 624 -9.17 10.68 25.62
N TYR A 625 -9.86 10.98 24.51
CA TYR A 625 -10.92 12.00 24.50
C TYR A 625 -11.94 11.74 25.61
N GLY A 626 -12.54 12.79 26.14
CA GLY A 626 -13.52 12.68 27.20
C GLY A 626 -14.42 13.89 27.27
N ARG A 627 -14.97 14.14 28.45
CA ARG A 627 -15.76 15.33 28.73
C ARG A 627 -15.63 15.67 30.20
N ILE A 628 -15.43 16.95 30.51
CA ILE A 628 -15.42 17.42 31.91
C ILE A 628 -16.75 17.04 32.58
N GLY A 629 -16.67 16.37 33.73
CA GLY A 629 -17.82 15.81 34.45
C GLY A 629 -18.25 14.41 34.00
N PHE A 630 -17.50 13.75 33.12
CA PHE A 630 -17.68 12.34 32.78
C PHE A 630 -16.54 11.50 33.37
N ASP A 631 -16.87 10.70 34.38
CA ASP A 631 -15.89 9.85 35.05
C ASP A 631 -15.25 8.84 34.10
N ARG A 632 -13.94 8.67 34.19
CA ARG A 632 -13.22 7.56 33.55
C ARG A 632 -13.72 6.23 34.11
N ARG A 633 -13.93 5.25 33.24
CA ARG A 633 -14.58 3.98 33.61
C ARG A 633 -14.11 2.81 32.76
N VAL A 634 -14.30 1.61 33.30
CA VAL A 634 -14.08 0.34 32.60
C VAL A 634 -15.33 -0.53 32.71
N ARG A 635 -15.56 -1.39 31.72
CA ARG A 635 -16.70 -2.31 31.70
C ARG A 635 -16.28 -3.70 32.15
N ILE A 636 -17.09 -4.31 32.99
CA ILE A 636 -16.91 -5.68 33.47
C ILE A 636 -18.01 -6.57 32.88
N TYR A 637 -17.62 -7.75 32.44
CA TYR A 637 -18.52 -8.87 32.17
C TYR A 637 -18.23 -9.95 33.20
N ASP A 638 -19.21 -10.22 34.06
CA ASP A 638 -19.17 -11.25 35.10
C ASP A 638 -20.00 -12.44 34.60
N ILE A 639 -19.31 -13.44 34.06
CA ILE A 639 -19.91 -14.66 33.54
C ILE A 639 -19.96 -15.70 34.66
N SER A 640 -21.13 -16.31 34.82
CA SER A 640 -21.41 -17.30 35.88
C SER A 640 -22.25 -18.45 35.31
N ASP A 641 -22.53 -19.44 36.16
CA ASP A 641 -23.28 -20.64 35.79
C ASP A 641 -22.66 -21.35 34.58
N TYR A 642 -21.32 -21.48 34.55
CA TYR A 642 -20.57 -22.16 33.49
C TYR A 642 -20.85 -21.58 32.08
N GLY A 643 -21.05 -20.27 31.99
CA GLY A 643 -21.28 -19.57 30.72
C GLY A 643 -22.75 -19.25 30.44
N GLU A 644 -23.70 -19.71 31.25
CA GLU A 644 -25.13 -19.48 31.02
C GLU A 644 -25.56 -18.04 31.33
N THR A 645 -24.99 -17.44 32.37
CA THR A 645 -25.36 -16.11 32.84
C THR A 645 -24.25 -15.11 32.55
N ILE A 646 -24.56 -14.04 31.80
CA ILE A 646 -23.65 -12.94 31.50
C ILE A 646 -24.22 -11.68 32.13
N ARG A 647 -23.57 -11.16 33.17
CA ARG A 647 -23.89 -9.87 33.80
C ARG A 647 -22.85 -8.83 33.40
N THR A 648 -23.25 -7.58 33.17
CA THR A 648 -22.33 -6.47 32.97
C THR A 648 -22.61 -5.32 33.92
N TYR A 649 -21.57 -4.57 34.24
CA TYR A 649 -21.61 -3.29 34.94
C TYR A 649 -20.36 -2.49 34.58
N LYS A 650 -20.30 -1.23 35.00
CA LYS A 650 -19.12 -0.38 34.85
C LYS A 650 -18.60 0.05 36.21
N ARG A 651 -17.27 0.13 36.34
CA ARG A 651 -16.61 0.73 37.49
C ARG A 651 -16.01 2.07 37.09
N THR A 652 -16.34 3.13 37.84
CA THR A 652 -15.81 4.49 37.63
C THR A 652 -14.48 4.70 38.36
N GLU A 653 -13.79 5.80 38.06
CA GLU A 653 -12.55 6.21 38.71
C GLU A 653 -12.70 6.45 40.22
N HIS A 654 -13.92 6.75 40.66
CA HIS A 654 -14.32 6.90 42.07
C HIS A 654 -14.74 5.58 42.73
N ASN A 655 -14.55 4.45 42.04
CA ASN A 655 -14.90 3.09 42.48
C ASN A 655 -16.41 2.84 42.60
N GLU A 656 -17.25 3.65 41.97
CA GLU A 656 -18.70 3.41 41.93
C GLU A 656 -19.03 2.34 40.89
N VAL A 657 -19.98 1.47 41.22
CA VAL A 657 -20.54 0.47 40.29
C VAL A 657 -21.83 1.02 39.73
N ILE A 658 -21.90 1.13 38.40
CA ILE A 658 -23.05 1.70 37.69
C ILE A 658 -23.50 0.82 36.54
N ASN A 659 -24.74 1.03 36.10
CA ASN A 659 -25.34 0.41 34.90
C ASN A 659 -25.28 -1.13 34.92
N GLU A 660 -25.57 -1.72 36.07
CA GLU A 660 -25.62 -3.17 36.23
C GLU A 660 -26.83 -3.78 35.51
N ILE A 661 -26.60 -4.78 34.66
CA ILE A 661 -27.65 -5.50 33.92
C ILE A 661 -27.22 -6.94 33.56
N VAL A 662 -28.19 -7.86 33.52
CA VAL A 662 -28.02 -9.23 33.02
C VAL A 662 -28.32 -9.27 31.51
N LEU A 663 -27.34 -9.67 30.71
CA LEU A 663 -27.38 -9.70 29.24
C LEU A 663 -27.82 -11.07 28.68
N ALA A 664 -27.53 -12.15 29.40
CA ALA A 664 -27.96 -13.53 29.12
C ALA A 664 -28.12 -14.31 30.45
N GLY A 665 -28.99 -15.32 30.49
CA GLY A 665 -29.14 -16.24 31.64
C GLY A 665 -30.35 -16.00 32.54
N ARG A 666 -30.37 -16.66 33.71
CA ARG A 666 -31.49 -16.57 34.68
C ARG A 666 -31.56 -15.15 35.25
N GLY A 667 -32.71 -14.50 35.08
CA GLY A 667 -32.90 -13.07 35.37
C GLY A 667 -33.35 -12.24 34.16
N LEU A 668 -33.09 -12.74 32.95
CA LEU A 668 -33.76 -12.32 31.73
C LEU A 668 -35.11 -13.05 31.63
N ARG A 669 -36.18 -12.47 32.16
CA ARG A 669 -37.53 -12.96 31.86
C ARG A 669 -37.87 -12.60 30.41
N ASN A 670 -37.56 -13.53 29.50
CA ASN A 670 -38.06 -13.52 28.13
C ASN A 670 -38.92 -14.77 27.92
N GLY A 671 -40.25 -14.60 27.90
CA GLY A 671 -41.15 -15.56 27.28
C GLY A 671 -41.07 -15.48 25.73
N PRO A 672 -41.47 -16.54 25.01
CA PRO A 672 -41.50 -16.54 23.54
C PRO A 672 -42.60 -15.60 23.00
N LEU A 673 -42.27 -14.77 22.01
CA LEU A 673 -43.22 -13.91 21.30
C LEU A 673 -44.12 -14.72 20.34
N PRO A 674 -45.45 -14.55 20.36
CA PRO A 674 -46.31 -14.95 19.26
C PRO A 674 -46.39 -13.82 18.22
N PHE A 675 -46.26 -14.20 16.95
CA PHE A 675 -46.42 -13.31 15.78
C PHE A 675 -47.81 -12.69 15.70
N ALA A 676 -47.90 -11.36 15.75
CA ALA A 676 -49.09 -10.61 15.32
C ALA A 676 -48.98 -10.29 13.83
N ARG A 677 -49.91 -10.85 13.04
CA ARG A 677 -50.16 -10.52 11.63
C ARG A 677 -50.79 -9.13 11.55
N ILE A 678 -50.17 -8.19 10.82
CA ILE A 678 -50.87 -7.02 10.29
C ILE A 678 -50.58 -6.91 8.79
N TRP A 679 -51.68 -6.92 8.04
CA TRP A 679 -51.77 -6.80 6.60
C TRP A 679 -51.62 -5.34 6.18
N TRP A 680 -50.80 -5.07 5.16
CA TRP A 680 -51.02 -3.94 4.25
C TRP A 680 -50.89 -4.42 2.81
N ARG A 681 -52.02 -4.37 2.10
CA ARG A 681 -52.13 -4.58 0.65
C ARG A 681 -51.64 -3.32 -0.06
N VAL A 682 -50.61 -3.43 -0.89
CA VAL A 682 -50.42 -2.52 -2.03
C VAL A 682 -50.35 -3.39 -3.29
N ARG A 683 -51.32 -3.18 -4.19
CA ARG A 683 -51.42 -3.85 -5.49
C ARG A 683 -50.26 -3.41 -6.39
N VAL A 684 -49.52 -4.38 -6.89
CA VAL A 684 -48.73 -4.25 -8.11
C VAL A 684 -49.46 -5.04 -9.20
N GLN A 685 -49.72 -4.42 -10.35
CA GLN A 685 -50.23 -5.11 -11.53
C GLN A 685 -49.26 -4.88 -12.69
N HIS A 686 -48.94 -5.99 -13.36
CA HIS A 686 -47.95 -6.16 -14.42
C HIS A 686 -48.25 -5.39 -15.73
N ARG A 687 -47.19 -4.85 -16.36
CA ARG A 687 -46.68 -4.94 -17.78
C ARG A 687 -47.69 -4.95 -18.97
N PRO A 688 -47.29 -4.77 -20.27
CA PRO A 688 -46.00 -4.37 -20.90
C PRO A 688 -46.12 -3.44 -22.17
N PHE A 689 -44.99 -3.23 -22.86
CA PHE A 689 -44.77 -2.98 -24.32
C PHE A 689 -44.77 -1.56 -24.95
N SER A 690 -43.58 -1.19 -25.47
CA SER A 690 -43.20 -0.63 -26.80
C SER A 690 -44.07 0.44 -27.50
N PHE A 691 -43.45 1.52 -28.00
CA PHE A 691 -43.14 1.73 -29.44
C PHE A 691 -42.47 3.10 -29.72
N THR A 692 -41.75 3.11 -30.83
CA THR A 692 -41.05 4.17 -31.55
C THR A 692 -41.91 5.34 -32.06
N ALA A 693 -41.24 6.48 -32.24
CA ALA A 693 -41.35 7.52 -33.27
C ALA A 693 -42.66 7.69 -34.08
N ASN A 694 -43.21 8.91 -34.06
CA ASN A 694 -43.13 9.94 -35.13
C ASN A 694 -44.42 10.76 -35.24
N GLN A 695 -44.23 12.07 -35.52
CA GLN A 695 -45.18 13.06 -36.07
C GLN A 695 -46.42 13.44 -35.24
N TYR A 696 -46.57 14.74 -34.96
CA TYR A 696 -47.48 15.59 -35.74
C TYR A 696 -47.01 17.04 -35.70
N ALA A 697 -47.21 17.68 -36.86
CA ALA A 697 -46.99 19.09 -37.10
C ALA A 697 -48.02 19.94 -36.37
N GLU A 698 -47.62 21.15 -35.98
CA GLU A 698 -48.54 22.27 -35.91
C GLU A 698 -47.83 23.52 -36.45
N VAL A 699 -48.46 24.10 -37.47
CA VAL A 699 -48.09 25.32 -38.16
C VAL A 699 -48.98 26.43 -37.61
N GLN A 700 -48.39 27.57 -37.24
CA GLN A 700 -49.01 28.86 -37.56
C GLN A 700 -47.95 29.97 -37.72
N HIS A 701 -47.81 30.35 -39.01
CA HIS A 701 -47.47 31.63 -39.62
C HIS A 701 -47.03 32.83 -38.76
N THR A 702 -45.99 33.54 -39.25
CA THR A 702 -46.13 34.94 -39.76
C THR A 702 -45.02 35.31 -40.78
N SER A 703 -45.48 35.79 -41.94
CA SER A 703 -44.94 36.78 -42.91
C SER A 703 -43.45 36.94 -43.26
N HIS A 704 -43.22 36.84 -44.58
CA HIS A 704 -42.07 37.19 -45.43
C HIS A 704 -41.45 38.59 -45.25
N ILE A 705 -40.10 38.65 -45.28
CA ILE A 705 -39.32 39.63 -46.08
C ILE A 705 -38.01 38.96 -46.57
N PRO A 706 -37.76 38.85 -47.89
CA PRO A 706 -36.50 38.33 -48.41
C PRO A 706 -35.37 39.36 -48.26
N SER A 707 -34.20 38.93 -47.77
CA SER A 707 -33.04 39.82 -47.67
C SER A 707 -32.48 40.16 -49.05
N PHE A 708 -32.13 41.43 -49.24
CA PHE A 708 -31.53 42.05 -50.43
C PHE A 708 -30.41 41.21 -51.12
N ARG A 709 -29.70 40.35 -50.37
CA ARG A 709 -28.67 39.44 -50.92
C ARG A 709 -29.22 38.32 -51.82
N GLN A 710 -30.44 37.85 -51.59
CA GLN A 710 -31.04 36.76 -52.40
C GLN A 710 -31.57 37.24 -53.76
N GLN A 711 -31.82 38.55 -53.94
CA GLN A 711 -32.22 39.10 -55.24
C GLN A 711 -31.02 39.40 -56.17
N ILE A 712 -29.85 39.74 -55.63
CA ILE A 712 -28.66 40.06 -56.44
C ILE A 712 -28.02 38.82 -57.07
N THR A 713 -28.25 37.63 -56.51
CA THR A 713 -27.59 36.38 -56.95
C THR A 713 -28.22 35.76 -58.22
N ARG A 714 -29.29 36.35 -58.77
CA ARG A 714 -29.96 35.85 -59.99
C ARG A 714 -29.60 36.59 -61.29
N THR A 715 -28.80 37.67 -61.24
CA THR A 715 -28.60 38.54 -62.43
C THR A 715 -27.15 38.84 -62.81
N THR A 716 -26.13 38.20 -62.23
CA THR A 716 -24.73 38.41 -62.68
C THR A 716 -23.95 37.10 -62.85
N ASN A 717 -23.49 36.86 -64.08
CA ASN A 717 -22.71 35.70 -64.49
C ASN A 717 -21.21 35.96 -64.22
N THR A 718 -20.85 36.21 -62.96
CA THR A 718 -19.47 36.44 -62.53
C THR A 718 -19.03 35.33 -61.58
N ARG A 719 -18.03 34.53 -62.00
CA ARG A 719 -17.39 33.51 -61.15
C ARG A 719 -16.95 34.13 -59.84
N LEU A 720 -17.35 33.54 -58.70
CA LEU A 720 -17.02 34.05 -57.37
C LEU A 720 -15.50 34.03 -57.18
N PHE A 721 -14.97 35.01 -56.43
CA PHE A 721 -13.55 35.09 -56.07
C PHE A 721 -13.02 33.80 -55.42
N SER A 722 -13.87 33.05 -54.72
CA SER A 722 -13.58 31.71 -54.19
C SER A 722 -13.16 30.69 -55.25
N ASP A 723 -13.58 30.86 -56.51
CA ASP A 723 -13.30 29.93 -57.61
C ASP A 723 -11.92 30.17 -58.25
N ARG A 724 -11.24 31.29 -57.91
CA ARG A 724 -9.88 31.62 -58.42
C ARG A 724 -8.75 31.24 -57.46
N LEU A 725 -9.06 30.75 -56.26
CA LEU A 725 -8.09 30.39 -55.23
C LEU A 725 -7.74 28.91 -55.31
N LYS A 726 -6.49 28.58 -55.69
CA LYS A 726 -6.00 27.20 -55.63
C LYS A 726 -5.78 26.80 -54.17
N PHE A 727 -6.69 26.01 -53.61
CA PHE A 727 -6.50 25.40 -52.29
C PHE A 727 -5.27 24.49 -52.30
N PRO A 728 -4.37 24.57 -51.29
CA PRO A 728 -3.23 23.66 -51.24
C PRO A 728 -3.70 22.21 -51.14
N SER A 729 -3.15 21.36 -52.00
CA SER A 729 -3.53 19.95 -52.07
C SER A 729 -3.02 19.19 -50.85
N VAL A 730 -3.89 18.34 -50.28
CA VAL A 730 -3.57 17.44 -49.16
C VAL A 730 -3.11 16.06 -49.66
N ARG A 731 -3.08 15.86 -50.98
CA ARG A 731 -2.76 14.58 -51.62
C ARG A 731 -1.42 14.02 -51.15
N ASN A 732 -0.38 14.85 -51.14
CA ASN A 732 0.98 14.39 -50.85
C ASN A 732 1.12 13.93 -49.38
N GLN A 733 0.40 14.57 -48.46
CA GLN A 733 0.39 14.24 -47.04
C GLN A 733 -0.37 12.92 -46.79
N VAL A 734 -1.49 12.71 -47.49
CA VAL A 734 -2.23 11.43 -47.45
C VAL A 734 -1.36 10.30 -48.00
N LEU A 735 -0.71 10.51 -49.15
CA LEU A 735 0.21 9.52 -49.72
C LEU A 735 1.41 9.25 -48.79
N CYS A 736 1.94 10.29 -48.14
CA CYS A 736 3.02 10.16 -47.16
C CYS A 736 2.61 9.31 -45.96
N PHE A 737 1.38 9.46 -45.46
CA PHE A 737 0.86 8.62 -44.38
C PHE A 737 0.66 7.16 -44.83
N ILE A 738 0.02 6.94 -45.98
CA ILE A 738 -0.27 5.60 -46.49
C ILE A 738 1.03 4.84 -46.77
N TYR A 739 1.90 5.37 -47.64
CA TYR A 739 3.14 4.71 -48.00
C TYR A 739 4.14 4.69 -46.84
N GLY A 740 4.18 5.75 -46.04
CA GLY A 740 5.04 5.81 -44.86
C GLY A 740 4.66 4.75 -43.81
N SER A 741 3.37 4.59 -43.53
CA SER A 741 2.88 3.57 -42.59
C SER A 741 3.10 2.16 -43.13
N ILE A 742 2.80 1.92 -44.42
CA ILE A 742 3.08 0.62 -45.05
C ILE A 742 4.57 0.28 -44.94
N LEU A 743 5.46 1.22 -45.24
CA LEU A 743 6.90 1.03 -45.15
C LEU A 743 7.36 0.75 -43.72
N VAL A 744 6.88 1.52 -42.74
CA VAL A 744 7.23 1.35 -41.32
C VAL A 744 6.77 -0.01 -40.81
N TYR A 745 5.53 -0.41 -41.11
CA TYR A 745 5.00 -1.73 -40.74
C TYR A 745 5.73 -2.86 -41.45
N TRP A 746 6.10 -2.69 -42.72
CA TRP A 746 6.86 -3.68 -43.47
C TRP A 746 8.25 -3.91 -42.87
N ILE A 747 8.98 -2.83 -42.56
CA ILE A 747 10.31 -2.92 -41.93
C ILE A 747 10.17 -3.56 -40.54
N ALA A 748 9.26 -3.04 -39.71
CA ALA A 748 9.05 -3.54 -38.35
C ALA A 748 8.66 -5.02 -38.33
N ALA A 749 7.75 -5.44 -39.21
CA ALA A 749 7.31 -6.82 -39.32
C ALA A 749 8.45 -7.74 -39.76
N ARG A 750 9.24 -7.31 -40.76
CA ARG A 750 10.42 -8.05 -41.21
C ARG A 750 11.45 -8.22 -40.10
N GLU A 751 11.82 -7.14 -39.41
CA GLU A 751 12.80 -7.21 -38.31
C GLU A 751 12.32 -8.10 -37.16
N THR A 752 11.01 -8.06 -36.86
CA THR A 752 10.43 -8.94 -35.84
C THR A 752 10.47 -10.42 -36.26
N ASN A 753 10.21 -10.72 -37.53
CA ASN A 753 10.34 -12.08 -38.06
C ASN A 753 11.78 -12.58 -37.99
N VAL A 754 12.74 -11.76 -38.41
CA VAL A 754 14.18 -12.09 -38.37
C VAL A 754 14.62 -12.36 -36.94
N GLU A 755 14.27 -11.50 -35.98
CA GLU A 755 14.61 -11.73 -34.58
C GLU A 755 13.95 -12.98 -34.00
N THR A 756 12.67 -13.19 -34.32
CA THR A 756 11.95 -14.38 -33.85
C THR A 756 12.60 -15.65 -34.38
N TYR A 757 13.00 -15.66 -35.66
CA TYR A 757 13.74 -16.76 -36.26
C TYR A 757 15.08 -17.00 -35.56
N VAL A 758 15.90 -15.96 -35.40
CA VAL A 758 17.22 -16.06 -34.73
C VAL A 758 17.10 -16.61 -33.31
N TRP A 759 16.12 -16.13 -32.53
CA TRP A 759 15.92 -16.58 -31.16
C TRP A 759 15.28 -17.97 -31.07
N SER A 760 14.43 -18.33 -32.02
CA SER A 760 13.88 -19.69 -32.12
C SER A 760 15.02 -20.67 -32.39
N THR A 761 15.85 -20.44 -33.41
CA THR A 761 16.97 -21.32 -33.75
C THR A 761 17.99 -21.41 -32.61
N ARG A 762 18.37 -20.27 -32.01
CA ARG A 762 19.33 -20.24 -30.89
C ARG A 762 18.87 -21.08 -29.68
N LEU A 763 17.56 -21.09 -29.38
CA LEU A 763 17.03 -21.93 -28.31
C LEU A 763 16.92 -23.40 -28.71
N GLN A 764 16.58 -23.69 -29.97
CA GLN A 764 16.55 -25.06 -30.49
C GLN A 764 17.94 -25.71 -30.44
N ASP A 765 19.00 -24.92 -30.66
CA ASP A 765 20.39 -25.37 -30.60
C ASP A 765 20.91 -25.53 -29.16
N SER A 766 20.31 -24.89 -28.16
CA SER A 766 20.86 -24.83 -26.79
C SER A 766 20.38 -25.92 -25.83
N GLY A 767 19.27 -26.63 -26.11
CA GLY A 767 18.73 -27.62 -25.17
C GLY A 767 17.89 -28.73 -25.82
N MET A 768 17.97 -29.93 -25.25
CA MET A 768 17.26 -31.13 -25.73
C MET A 768 15.74 -30.94 -25.83
N ALA A 769 15.13 -30.19 -24.90
CA ALA A 769 13.69 -29.96 -24.87
C ALA A 769 13.18 -29.21 -26.12
N TRP A 770 13.97 -28.31 -26.70
CA TRP A 770 13.59 -27.50 -27.87
C TRP A 770 13.96 -28.16 -29.20
N LYS A 771 14.65 -29.30 -29.18
CA LYS A 771 14.86 -30.12 -30.39
C LYS A 771 13.57 -30.83 -30.82
N PHE A 772 12.69 -31.12 -29.87
CA PHE A 772 11.43 -31.85 -30.11
C PHE A 772 10.20 -30.94 -30.16
N ARG A 773 10.32 -29.66 -29.77
CA ARG A 773 9.26 -28.65 -29.92
C ARG A 773 9.84 -27.26 -30.14
N ALA A 774 9.13 -26.43 -30.89
CA ALA A 774 9.56 -25.04 -31.07
C ALA A 774 9.37 -24.21 -29.77
N PRO A 775 10.26 -23.25 -29.47
CA PRO A 775 10.16 -22.42 -28.28
C PRO A 775 8.97 -21.47 -28.35
N THR A 776 8.32 -21.24 -27.22
CA THR A 776 7.18 -20.31 -27.08
C THR A 776 7.62 -18.84 -27.08
N ASN A 777 6.67 -17.92 -27.24
CA ASN A 777 6.91 -16.47 -27.16
C ASN A 777 7.60 -16.09 -25.84
N ASP A 778 7.11 -16.65 -24.73
CA ASP A 778 7.61 -16.33 -23.39
C ASP A 778 9.01 -16.88 -23.14
N GLU A 779 9.31 -18.09 -23.62
CA GLU A 779 10.66 -18.67 -23.57
C GLU A 779 11.66 -17.80 -24.34
N MET A 780 11.31 -17.36 -25.55
CA MET A 780 12.16 -16.46 -26.35
C MET A 780 12.36 -15.09 -25.69
N ARG A 781 11.29 -14.51 -25.13
CA ARG A 781 11.38 -13.21 -24.41
C ARG A 781 12.22 -13.33 -23.14
N ARG A 782 12.09 -14.40 -22.35
CA ARG A 782 12.92 -14.67 -21.16
C ARG A 782 14.38 -14.89 -21.53
N ALA A 783 14.67 -15.65 -22.59
CA ALA A 783 16.03 -15.86 -23.07
C ALA A 783 16.69 -14.55 -23.52
N ARG A 784 15.93 -13.69 -24.23
CA ARG A 784 16.36 -12.33 -24.60
C ARG A 784 16.66 -11.46 -23.40
N TYR A 785 15.79 -11.50 -22.39
CA TYR A 785 15.96 -10.77 -21.14
C TYR A 785 17.26 -11.17 -20.43
N TYR A 786 17.51 -12.48 -20.30
CA TYR A 786 18.73 -13.01 -19.69
C TYR A 786 20.00 -12.62 -20.48
N GLN A 787 19.97 -12.72 -21.81
CA GLN A 787 21.09 -12.29 -22.65
C GLN A 787 21.36 -10.79 -22.53
N PHE A 788 20.32 -9.99 -22.39
CA PHE A 788 20.45 -8.55 -22.15
C PHE A 788 21.13 -8.26 -20.81
N GLY A 789 20.73 -8.93 -19.72
CA GLY A 789 21.42 -8.87 -18.44
C GLY A 789 22.90 -9.22 -18.55
N LYS A 790 23.24 -10.30 -19.25
CA LYS A 790 24.65 -10.68 -19.54
C LYS A 790 25.42 -9.59 -20.29
N SER A 791 24.79 -8.91 -21.24
CA SER A 791 25.45 -7.83 -21.99
C SER A 791 25.77 -6.61 -21.11
N LEU A 792 24.89 -6.26 -20.17
CA LEU A 792 25.14 -5.20 -19.19
C LEU A 792 26.22 -5.61 -18.18
N GLN A 793 26.24 -6.87 -17.76
CA GLN A 793 27.33 -7.41 -16.93
C GLN A 793 28.67 -7.36 -17.65
N ALA A 794 28.72 -7.73 -18.94
CA ALA A 794 29.94 -7.65 -19.74
C ALA A 794 30.40 -6.19 -19.92
N GLY A 795 29.47 -5.24 -20.07
CA GLY A 795 29.77 -3.82 -20.10
C GLY A 795 30.37 -3.32 -18.78
N LEU A 796 29.82 -3.73 -17.64
CA LEU A 796 30.36 -3.44 -16.31
C LEU A 796 31.76 -4.05 -16.12
N ALA A 797 31.99 -5.28 -16.58
CA ALA A 797 33.29 -5.93 -16.54
C ALA A 797 34.34 -5.19 -17.39
N SER A 798 33.95 -4.76 -18.60
CA SER A 798 34.79 -3.95 -19.48
C SER A 798 35.12 -2.59 -18.83
N LEU A 799 34.12 -1.92 -18.27
CA LEU A 799 34.29 -0.65 -17.54
C LEU A 799 35.27 -0.81 -16.39
N ASN A 800 35.09 -1.82 -15.54
CA ASN A 800 35.97 -2.12 -14.42
C ASN A 800 37.41 -2.42 -14.85
N THR A 801 37.61 -2.92 -16.07
CA THR A 801 38.94 -3.12 -16.66
C THR A 801 39.55 -1.79 -17.11
N ILE A 802 38.77 -0.91 -17.73
CA ILE A 802 39.20 0.43 -18.17
C ILE A 802 39.58 1.32 -16.97
N VAL A 803 38.77 1.30 -15.91
CA VAL A 803 39.00 2.15 -14.72
C VAL A 803 39.89 1.47 -13.68
N LYS A 804 40.57 0.37 -14.03
CA LYS A 804 41.37 -0.43 -13.09
C LYS A 804 42.49 0.38 -12.43
N GLU A 805 43.12 1.28 -13.18
CA GLU A 805 44.25 2.13 -12.74
C GLU A 805 43.81 3.53 -12.29
N TRP A 806 42.50 3.81 -12.26
CA TRP A 806 41.99 5.12 -11.87
C TRP A 806 42.00 5.29 -10.34
N PRO A 807 42.07 6.52 -9.82
CA PRO A 807 41.89 6.79 -8.39
C PRO A 807 40.59 6.17 -7.87
N GLN A 808 40.66 5.51 -6.70
CA GLN A 808 39.58 4.68 -6.16
C GLN A 808 38.24 5.41 -6.07
N THR A 809 38.26 6.71 -5.76
CA THR A 809 37.07 7.57 -5.72
C THR A 809 36.40 7.70 -7.09
N ILE A 810 37.17 7.93 -8.16
CA ILE A 810 36.64 8.10 -9.51
C ILE A 810 36.16 6.76 -10.06
N LYS A 811 36.92 5.68 -9.82
CA LYS A 811 36.52 4.31 -10.13
C LYS A 811 35.17 3.97 -9.48
N GLY A 812 35.02 4.25 -8.18
CA GLY A 812 33.78 4.05 -7.44
C GLY A 812 32.60 4.83 -8.03
N ILE A 813 32.80 6.11 -8.34
CA ILE A 813 31.76 6.98 -8.94
C ILE A 813 31.34 6.46 -10.32
N VAL A 814 32.29 6.07 -11.17
CA VAL A 814 32.02 5.63 -12.54
C VAL A 814 31.32 4.27 -12.57
N THR A 815 31.79 3.32 -11.76
CA THR A 815 31.15 2.01 -11.61
C THR A 815 29.76 2.16 -10.99
N TRP A 816 29.59 3.03 -9.97
CA TRP A 816 28.29 3.35 -9.38
C TRP A 816 27.35 3.97 -10.42
N ALA A 817 27.80 4.97 -11.17
CA ALA A 817 26.99 5.63 -12.19
C ALA A 817 26.54 4.64 -13.28
N TYR A 818 27.40 3.71 -13.67
CA TYR A 818 27.02 2.64 -14.60
C TYR A 818 25.92 1.77 -14.02
N VAL A 819 26.05 1.30 -12.78
CA VAL A 819 25.05 0.43 -12.13
C VAL A 819 23.72 1.16 -11.92
N GLN A 820 23.76 2.43 -11.51
CA GLN A 820 22.55 3.26 -11.34
C GLN A 820 21.78 3.47 -12.64
N VAL A 821 22.45 3.40 -13.79
CA VAL A 821 21.79 3.46 -15.10
C VAL A 821 21.40 2.07 -15.59
N ALA A 822 22.29 1.08 -15.47
CA ALA A 822 22.12 -0.26 -16.01
C ALA A 822 21.04 -1.07 -15.27
N GLN A 823 20.95 -0.95 -13.94
CA GLN A 823 20.00 -1.71 -13.13
C GLN A 823 18.54 -1.31 -13.40
N PRO A 824 18.15 -0.01 -13.39
CA PRO A 824 16.79 0.37 -13.79
C PRO A 824 16.43 0.02 -15.23
N ILE A 825 17.41 0.05 -16.15
CA ILE A 825 17.21 -0.40 -17.54
C ILE A 825 16.94 -1.92 -17.59
N LEU A 826 17.61 -2.71 -16.75
CA LEU A 826 17.40 -4.15 -16.64
C LEU A 826 16.05 -4.48 -16.00
N ASP A 827 15.65 -3.77 -14.96
CA ASP A 827 14.44 -4.08 -14.17
C ASP A 827 13.13 -3.69 -14.87
N THR A 828 13.21 -2.83 -15.90
CA THR A 828 12.02 -2.37 -16.62
C THR A 828 11.58 -3.32 -17.74
N SER A 829 10.32 -3.18 -18.19
CA SER A 829 9.80 -3.96 -19.32
C SER A 829 10.39 -3.50 -20.66
N GLU A 830 10.38 -4.39 -21.67
CA GLU A 830 10.87 -4.07 -23.02
C GLU A 830 10.14 -2.86 -23.63
N GLY A 831 8.82 -2.78 -23.46
CA GLY A 831 8.02 -1.64 -23.92
C GLY A 831 8.43 -0.32 -23.27
N ARG A 832 8.69 -0.32 -21.96
CA ARG A 832 9.14 0.88 -21.23
C ARG A 832 10.54 1.31 -21.68
N ARG A 833 11.47 0.37 -21.93
CA ARG A 833 12.78 0.66 -22.52
C ARG A 833 12.68 1.32 -23.90
N VAL A 834 11.78 0.86 -24.77
CA VAL A 834 11.55 1.49 -26.08
C VAL A 834 11.04 2.92 -25.92
N CYS A 835 10.11 3.15 -24.98
CA CYS A 835 9.63 4.49 -24.65
C CYS A 835 10.76 5.41 -24.16
N TRP A 836 11.66 4.91 -23.32
CA TRP A 836 12.85 5.65 -22.89
C TRP A 836 13.80 5.96 -24.04
N GLY A 837 13.97 5.03 -24.99
CA GLY A 837 14.73 5.27 -26.22
C GLY A 837 14.14 6.41 -27.07
N ILE A 838 12.82 6.45 -27.21
CA ILE A 838 12.12 7.56 -27.88
C ILE A 838 12.30 8.87 -27.10
N GLY A 839 12.19 8.83 -25.77
CA GLY A 839 12.44 9.98 -24.90
C GLY A 839 13.87 10.53 -25.04
N ALA A 840 14.87 9.64 -25.15
CA ALA A 840 16.26 10.01 -25.38
C ALA A 840 16.44 10.68 -26.76
N ALA A 841 15.84 10.12 -27.82
CA ALA A 841 15.84 10.74 -29.15
C ALA A 841 15.19 12.14 -29.14
N ASN A 842 14.04 12.28 -28.47
CA ASN A 842 13.37 13.58 -28.29
C ASN A 842 14.23 14.57 -27.52
N THR A 843 14.98 14.10 -26.51
CA THR A 843 15.90 14.92 -25.72
C THR A 843 17.05 15.44 -26.57
N LEU A 844 17.61 14.62 -27.47
CA LEU A 844 18.65 15.06 -28.41
C LEU A 844 18.13 16.15 -29.36
N VAL A 845 16.90 15.99 -29.89
CA VAL A 845 16.27 17.01 -30.74
C VAL A 845 15.98 18.30 -29.94
N TRP A 846 15.58 18.19 -28.67
CA TRP A 846 15.40 19.34 -27.78
C TRP A 846 16.71 20.05 -27.44
N LEU A 847 17.81 19.32 -27.22
CA LEU A 847 19.15 19.90 -27.06
C LEU A 847 19.55 20.66 -28.31
N ALA A 848 19.21 20.13 -29.49
CA ALA A 848 19.42 20.83 -30.75
C ALA A 848 18.64 22.16 -30.84
N TRP A 849 17.43 22.25 -30.26
CA TRP A 849 16.68 23.51 -30.14
C TRP A 849 17.37 24.56 -29.27
N GLN A 850 18.21 24.15 -28.31
CA GLN A 850 18.96 25.07 -27.45
C GLN A 850 20.14 25.73 -28.17
N MET A 851 20.54 25.23 -29.34
CA MET A 851 21.62 25.80 -30.15
C MET A 851 21.05 26.80 -31.18
N PRO A 852 21.32 28.13 -31.06
CA PRO A 852 20.73 29.13 -31.96
C PRO A 852 21.01 28.90 -33.44
N ARG A 853 22.19 28.33 -33.78
CA ARG A 853 22.59 28.00 -35.15
C ARG A 853 21.73 26.89 -35.78
N MET A 854 21.14 26.00 -34.98
CA MET A 854 20.33 24.88 -35.46
C MET A 854 18.83 25.21 -35.52
N GLN A 855 18.38 26.29 -34.89
CA GLN A 855 16.96 26.67 -34.85
C GLN A 855 16.33 26.90 -36.25
N PRO A 856 17.01 27.49 -37.25
CA PRO A 856 16.43 27.61 -38.60
C PRO A 856 16.18 26.26 -39.27
N LEU A 857 17.11 25.32 -39.11
CA LEU A 857 16.98 23.96 -39.62
C LEU A 857 15.82 23.22 -38.94
N LEU A 858 15.75 23.29 -37.60
CA LEU A 858 14.71 22.63 -36.82
C LEU A 858 13.32 23.23 -37.08
N THR A 859 13.23 24.54 -37.28
CA THR A 859 11.96 25.20 -37.64
C THR A 859 11.47 24.77 -39.02
N ARG A 860 12.39 24.53 -39.96
CA ARG A 860 12.04 24.08 -41.33
C ARG A 860 11.72 22.58 -41.39
N SER A 861 12.47 21.75 -40.66
CA SER A 861 12.47 20.30 -40.85
C SER A 861 11.88 19.51 -39.68
N PHE A 862 11.70 20.08 -38.50
CA PHE A 862 11.18 19.42 -37.29
C PHE A 862 9.91 20.08 -36.73
N VAL A 863 9.31 21.02 -37.46
CA VAL A 863 7.99 21.59 -37.15
C VAL A 863 7.13 21.41 -38.38
N HIS A 864 5.94 20.81 -38.21
CA HIS A 864 5.02 20.65 -39.31
C HIS A 864 4.20 21.94 -39.48
N ASN A 865 4.41 22.60 -40.62
CA ASN A 865 3.59 23.73 -41.06
C ASN A 865 2.71 23.26 -42.24
N PRO A 866 1.37 23.27 -42.10
CA PRO A 866 0.46 22.85 -43.17
C PRO A 866 0.64 23.63 -44.48
N MET A 867 1.14 24.87 -44.41
CA MET A 867 1.38 25.74 -45.57
C MET A 867 2.72 25.46 -46.28
N SER A 868 3.63 24.68 -45.67
CA SER A 868 4.96 24.43 -46.24
C SER A 868 4.95 23.45 -47.42
N GLY A 869 3.89 22.65 -47.58
CA GLY A 869 3.82 21.56 -48.57
C GLY A 869 4.76 20.37 -48.28
N LEU A 870 5.61 20.45 -47.27
CA LEU A 870 6.55 19.40 -46.89
C LEU A 870 5.80 18.26 -46.18
N SER A 871 5.83 17.05 -46.74
CA SER A 871 5.10 15.91 -46.17
C SER A 871 5.93 15.15 -45.13
N TYR A 872 7.26 15.09 -45.29
CA TYR A 872 8.16 14.41 -44.33
C TYR A 872 8.15 15.05 -42.93
N THR A 873 7.73 16.33 -42.82
CA THR A 873 7.64 17.01 -41.53
C THR A 873 6.53 16.46 -40.64
N LEU A 874 5.58 15.69 -41.19
CA LEU A 874 4.62 14.90 -40.40
C LEU A 874 5.31 13.87 -39.52
N PHE A 875 6.41 13.28 -40.00
CA PHE A 875 7.19 12.30 -39.26
C PHE A 875 8.16 12.97 -38.28
N THR A 876 8.99 13.90 -38.75
CA THR A 876 10.03 14.52 -37.91
C THR A 876 9.46 15.40 -36.80
N SER A 877 8.26 15.96 -36.97
CA SER A 877 7.62 16.76 -35.93
C SER A 877 7.20 15.95 -34.69
N ILE A 878 7.02 14.63 -34.82
CA ILE A 878 6.72 13.72 -33.69
C ILE A 878 7.83 13.78 -32.64
N PHE A 879 9.08 13.92 -33.07
CA PHE A 879 10.26 13.91 -32.21
C PHE A 879 10.68 15.30 -31.69
N SER A 880 9.93 16.35 -32.02
CA SER A 880 10.34 17.74 -31.81
C SER A 880 9.60 18.42 -30.66
N HIS A 881 10.36 18.90 -29.66
CA HIS A 881 9.81 19.60 -28.50
C HIS A 881 10.63 20.88 -28.26
N LYS A 882 9.99 22.06 -28.25
CA LYS A 882 10.67 23.35 -28.02
C LYS A 882 10.85 23.67 -26.53
N SER A 883 9.91 23.23 -25.69
CA SER A 883 9.90 23.48 -24.24
C SER A 883 10.24 22.22 -23.48
N ILE A 884 11.05 22.35 -22.42
CA ILE A 884 11.42 21.25 -21.53
C ILE A 884 10.22 20.65 -20.80
N ILE A 885 9.24 21.48 -20.41
CA ILE A 885 8.00 21.01 -19.77
C ILE A 885 7.19 20.17 -20.76
N HIS A 886 7.13 20.61 -22.03
CA HIS A 886 6.43 19.87 -23.07
C HIS A 886 7.12 18.52 -23.35
N LEU A 887 8.46 18.50 -23.42
CA LEU A 887 9.23 17.26 -23.54
C LEU A 887 8.99 16.31 -22.36
N PHE A 888 9.03 16.84 -21.13
CA PHE A 888 8.87 16.07 -19.91
C PHE A 888 7.49 15.39 -19.84
N ILE A 889 6.40 16.16 -20.00
CA ILE A 889 5.04 15.61 -19.95
C ILE A 889 4.82 14.56 -21.04
N ASN A 890 5.29 14.81 -22.27
CA ASN A 890 5.16 13.84 -23.36
C ASN A 890 5.98 12.56 -23.07
N SER A 891 7.19 12.68 -22.56
CA SER A 891 8.06 11.53 -22.29
C SER A 891 7.55 10.69 -21.12
N MET A 892 7.01 11.34 -20.08
CA MET A 892 6.39 10.68 -18.93
C MET A 892 5.12 9.93 -19.35
N ALA A 893 4.21 10.60 -20.06
CA ALA A 893 2.98 9.98 -20.55
C ALA A 893 3.28 8.81 -21.51
N LEU A 894 4.27 8.96 -22.40
CA LEU A 894 4.72 7.88 -23.28
C LEU A 894 5.27 6.68 -22.49
N SER A 895 6.08 6.91 -21.45
CA SER A 895 6.62 5.82 -20.62
C SER A 895 5.54 5.07 -19.82
N ALA A 896 4.50 5.78 -19.37
CA ALA A 896 3.39 5.19 -18.65
C ALA A 896 2.48 4.37 -19.59
N PHE A 897 1.88 5.03 -20.59
CA PHE A 897 0.89 4.42 -21.47
C PHE A 897 1.51 3.53 -22.55
N GLY A 898 2.71 3.88 -23.06
CA GLY A 898 3.40 3.06 -24.04
C GLY A 898 3.84 1.70 -23.49
N ALA A 899 4.18 1.61 -22.20
CA ALA A 899 4.46 0.34 -21.55
C ALA A 899 3.21 -0.55 -21.43
N ALA A 900 2.06 0.04 -21.06
CA ALA A 900 0.78 -0.67 -20.99
C ALA A 900 0.33 -1.18 -22.37
N VAL A 901 0.44 -0.34 -23.40
CA VAL A 901 0.16 -0.74 -24.79
C VAL A 901 1.08 -1.87 -25.23
N SER A 902 2.38 -1.77 -24.99
CA SER A 902 3.33 -2.84 -25.36
C SER A 902 2.98 -4.17 -24.71
N HIS A 903 2.53 -4.15 -23.46
CA HIS A 903 2.06 -5.35 -22.76
C HIS A 903 0.79 -5.93 -23.41
N SER A 904 -0.20 -5.09 -23.72
CA SER A 904 -1.42 -5.49 -24.43
C SER A 904 -1.12 -6.12 -25.80
N LEU A 905 -0.27 -5.49 -26.61
CA LEU A 905 0.12 -6.01 -27.92
C LEU A 905 0.77 -7.39 -27.80
N ALA A 906 1.70 -7.53 -26.85
CA ALA A 906 2.39 -8.78 -26.58
C ALA A 906 1.45 -9.91 -26.09
N LYS A 907 0.43 -9.54 -25.31
CA LYS A 907 -0.63 -10.43 -24.80
C LYS A 907 -1.51 -10.92 -25.95
N ARG A 908 -2.06 -10.02 -26.77
CA ARG A 908 -2.89 -10.37 -27.94
C ARG A 908 -2.17 -11.25 -28.95
N GLN A 909 -0.87 -11.00 -29.16
CA GLN A 909 -0.04 -11.86 -30.02
C GLN A 909 0.11 -13.29 -29.48
N THR A 910 0.00 -13.48 -28.16
CA THR A 910 0.19 -14.77 -27.49
C THR A 910 -1.11 -15.56 -27.37
N GLU A 911 -2.23 -14.88 -27.13
CA GLU A 911 -3.55 -15.48 -26.94
C GLU A 911 -4.11 -16.11 -28.22
N ASN A 912 -3.87 -15.52 -29.39
CA ASN A 912 -4.36 -16.09 -30.63
C ASN A 912 -3.41 -17.20 -31.14
N PRO A 913 -3.85 -18.48 -31.20
CA PRO A 913 -3.01 -19.58 -31.63
C PRO A 913 -2.69 -19.56 -33.13
N THR A 914 -3.41 -18.78 -33.94
CA THR A 914 -3.18 -18.68 -35.39
C THR A 914 -2.08 -17.69 -35.76
N TYR A 915 -1.65 -16.85 -34.82
CA TYR A 915 -0.64 -15.83 -35.07
C TYR A 915 0.78 -16.39 -35.04
N LEU A 916 1.66 -15.76 -35.80
CA LEU A 916 3.09 -16.05 -35.79
C LEU A 916 3.68 -15.77 -34.40
N ARG A 917 4.63 -16.61 -33.99
CA ARG A 917 5.38 -16.39 -32.75
C ARG A 917 6.16 -15.06 -32.81
N GLU A 918 6.35 -14.47 -31.64
CA GLU A 918 6.95 -13.15 -31.50
C GLU A 918 7.91 -13.09 -30.32
N ALA A 919 9.20 -12.98 -30.63
CA ALA A 919 10.26 -12.88 -29.62
C ALA A 919 10.41 -11.47 -29.01
N THR A 920 9.84 -10.44 -29.65
CA THR A 920 9.96 -9.03 -29.22
C THR A 920 8.74 -8.22 -29.62
N VAL A 921 8.29 -7.33 -28.71
CA VAL A 921 7.22 -6.38 -29.01
C VAL A 921 7.75 -5.02 -29.49
N ARG A 922 9.08 -4.83 -29.50
CA ARG A 922 9.72 -3.53 -29.71
C ARG A 922 9.34 -2.86 -31.03
N TRP A 923 9.32 -3.62 -32.11
CA TRP A 923 9.06 -3.13 -33.45
C TRP A 923 7.57 -2.94 -33.71
N HIS A 924 6.73 -3.81 -33.15
CA HIS A 924 5.27 -3.67 -33.20
C HIS A 924 4.84 -2.34 -32.57
N PHE A 925 5.32 -2.07 -31.36
CA PHE A 925 5.05 -0.82 -30.67
C PHE A 925 5.59 0.41 -31.41
N LEU A 926 6.82 0.33 -31.96
CA LEU A 926 7.42 1.45 -32.70
C LEU A 926 6.64 1.76 -33.99
N ALA A 927 6.18 0.74 -34.71
CA ALA A 927 5.35 0.91 -35.91
C ALA A 927 4.00 1.54 -35.58
N PHE A 928 3.36 1.08 -34.50
CA PHE A 928 2.16 1.69 -33.96
C PHE A 928 2.38 3.17 -33.61
N PHE A 929 3.41 3.49 -32.82
CA PHE A 929 3.69 4.84 -32.36
C PHE A 929 3.96 5.82 -33.51
N ILE A 930 4.78 5.43 -34.49
CA ILE A 930 5.10 6.27 -35.65
C ILE A 930 3.87 6.50 -36.52
N SER A 931 3.12 5.45 -36.87
CA SER A 931 1.91 5.60 -37.70
C SER A 931 0.81 6.39 -36.99
N ALA A 932 0.64 6.21 -35.68
CA ALA A 932 -0.29 7.00 -34.88
C ALA A 932 0.09 8.49 -34.88
N GLY A 933 1.37 8.81 -34.73
CA GLY A 933 1.87 10.19 -34.79
C GLY A 933 1.68 10.84 -36.16
N VAL A 934 2.03 10.14 -37.23
CA VAL A 934 1.86 10.64 -38.62
C VAL A 934 0.37 10.81 -38.94
N PHE A 935 -0.49 9.87 -38.55
CA PHE A 935 -1.94 9.97 -38.73
C PHE A 935 -2.53 11.16 -37.98
N SER A 936 -2.14 11.35 -36.72
CA SER A 936 -2.58 12.49 -35.91
C SER A 936 -2.18 13.82 -36.54
N GLY A 937 -0.94 13.92 -37.04
CA GLY A 937 -0.46 15.07 -37.80
C GLY A 937 -1.25 15.28 -39.10
N LEU A 938 -1.59 14.21 -39.81
CA LEU A 938 -2.40 14.26 -41.03
C LEU A 938 -3.81 14.79 -40.76
N VAL A 939 -4.48 14.34 -39.70
CA VAL A 939 -5.81 14.83 -39.32
C VAL A 939 -5.77 16.34 -39.07
N SER A 940 -4.80 16.82 -38.29
CA SER A 940 -4.59 18.25 -38.06
C SER A 940 -4.32 19.01 -39.37
N HIS A 941 -3.49 18.47 -40.25
CA HIS A 941 -3.20 19.05 -41.57
C HIS A 941 -4.44 19.14 -42.47
N VAL A 942 -5.21 18.06 -42.58
CA VAL A 942 -6.45 18.01 -43.38
C VAL A 942 -7.43 19.06 -42.87
N VAL A 943 -7.59 19.16 -41.55
CA VAL A 943 -8.51 20.13 -40.95
C VAL A 943 -8.07 21.57 -41.21
N ALA A 944 -6.78 21.85 -41.02
CA ALA A 944 -6.19 23.16 -41.32
C ALA A 944 -6.45 23.56 -42.77
N MET A 945 -6.22 22.66 -43.73
CA MET A 945 -6.28 22.99 -45.15
C MET A 945 -7.68 22.95 -45.75
N ARG A 946 -8.55 22.05 -45.31
CA ARG A 946 -9.90 21.85 -45.89
C ARG A 946 -10.99 22.62 -45.19
N PHE A 947 -10.81 23.01 -43.93
CA PHE A 947 -11.86 23.66 -43.15
C PHE A 947 -11.44 25.03 -42.61
N ILE A 948 -10.25 25.15 -42.00
CA ILE A 948 -9.82 26.41 -41.38
C ILE A 948 -9.41 27.43 -42.45
N PHE A 949 -8.56 27.03 -43.39
CA PHE A 949 -8.05 27.91 -44.44
C PHE A 949 -9.17 28.52 -45.32
N PRO A 950 -10.14 27.75 -45.87
CA PRO A 950 -11.22 28.33 -46.69
C PRO A 950 -12.11 29.31 -45.91
N ARG A 951 -12.41 29.02 -44.63
CA ARG A 951 -13.20 29.91 -43.76
C ARG A 951 -12.49 31.22 -43.46
N LEU A 952 -11.16 31.20 -43.31
CA LEU A 952 -10.37 32.41 -43.10
C LEU A 952 -10.37 33.26 -44.36
N VAL A 953 -10.15 32.63 -45.52
CA VAL A 953 -10.19 33.29 -46.82
C VAL A 953 -11.56 33.91 -47.08
N SER A 954 -12.66 33.21 -46.78
CA SER A 954 -14.02 33.73 -46.95
C SER A 954 -14.33 34.93 -46.04
N ARG A 955 -13.81 34.95 -44.81
CA ARG A 955 -13.97 36.08 -43.88
C ARG A 955 -13.18 37.30 -44.33
N LEU A 956 -11.94 37.09 -44.78
CA LEU A 956 -11.09 38.17 -45.26
C LEU A 956 -11.57 38.71 -46.60
N SER A 957 -12.11 37.87 -47.49
CA SER A 957 -12.75 38.32 -48.73
C SER A 957 -14.04 39.10 -48.47
N ALA A 958 -14.86 38.68 -47.49
CA ALA A 958 -16.05 39.42 -47.08
C ALA A 958 -15.72 40.77 -46.41
N SER A 959 -14.58 40.85 -45.70
CA SER A 959 -14.10 42.10 -45.11
C SER A 959 -13.51 43.04 -46.17
N ALA A 960 -12.85 42.51 -47.21
CA ALA A 960 -12.28 43.30 -48.30
C ALA A 960 -13.34 43.83 -49.29
N SER A 961 -14.46 43.10 -49.48
CA SER A 961 -15.57 43.55 -50.33
C SER A 961 -16.31 44.76 -49.78
N ASN A 962 -16.25 45.01 -48.46
CA ASN A 962 -16.89 46.16 -47.82
C ASN A 962 -16.10 47.48 -47.97
N THR A 963 -14.90 47.45 -48.57
CA THR A 963 -13.98 48.61 -48.64
C THR A 963 -13.60 49.03 -50.06
N ALA A 964 -14.20 48.45 -51.11
CA ALA A 964 -13.82 48.75 -52.50
C ALA A 964 -14.72 49.85 -53.13
N PRO A 965 -14.16 50.92 -53.73
CA PRO A 965 -14.94 51.89 -54.51
C PRO A 965 -15.34 51.32 -55.89
N PRO A 966 -16.45 51.77 -56.50
CA PRO A 966 -16.96 51.20 -57.74
C PRO A 966 -16.16 51.72 -58.95
N GLY A 967 -15.33 50.85 -59.56
CA GLY A 967 -14.71 51.18 -60.85
C GLY A 967 -13.57 50.25 -61.30
N SER A 968 -13.73 49.69 -62.50
CA SER A 968 -12.78 48.91 -63.31
C SER A 968 -12.45 47.46 -62.86
N LEU A 969 -12.66 46.50 -63.77
CA LEU A 969 -12.31 45.08 -63.59
C LEU A 969 -10.80 44.82 -63.38
N ALA A 970 -9.92 45.77 -63.74
CA ALA A 970 -8.48 45.64 -63.58
C ALA A 970 -8.00 45.86 -62.13
N SER A 971 -8.75 46.59 -61.31
CA SER A 971 -8.44 46.81 -59.89
C SER A 971 -8.89 45.63 -59.01
N ALA A 972 -9.96 44.93 -59.40
CA ALA A 972 -10.46 43.77 -58.67
C ALA A 972 -9.45 42.62 -58.57
N SER A 973 -8.59 42.41 -59.60
CA SER A 973 -7.57 41.36 -59.62
C SER A 973 -6.35 41.68 -58.74
N SER A 974 -5.93 42.93 -58.66
CA SER A 974 -4.83 43.37 -57.79
C SER A 974 -5.24 43.42 -56.32
N PHE A 975 -6.46 43.86 -56.01
CA PHE A 975 -7.02 43.78 -54.66
C PHE A 975 -7.29 42.34 -54.21
N ALA A 976 -7.76 41.47 -55.11
CA ALA A 976 -7.88 40.03 -54.90
C ALA A 976 -6.53 39.36 -54.58
N SER A 977 -5.47 39.70 -55.32
CA SER A 977 -4.11 39.19 -55.09
C SER A 977 -3.53 39.70 -53.76
N ALA A 978 -3.73 40.98 -53.42
CA ALA A 978 -3.30 41.55 -52.14
C ALA A 978 -4.09 41.00 -50.94
N ALA A 979 -5.40 40.76 -51.10
CA ALA A 979 -6.24 40.10 -50.10
C ALA A 979 -5.84 38.62 -49.94
N THR A 980 -5.47 37.94 -51.02
CA THR A 980 -4.91 36.57 -50.99
C THR A 980 -3.57 36.55 -50.28
N ALA A 981 -2.67 37.49 -50.57
CA ALA A 981 -1.39 37.62 -49.88
C ALA A 981 -1.59 37.88 -48.38
N ARG A 982 -2.45 38.83 -47.98
CA ARG A 982 -2.81 39.06 -46.57
C ARG A 982 -3.50 37.86 -45.93
N ALA A 983 -4.34 37.14 -46.66
CA ALA A 983 -4.98 35.92 -46.19
C ALA A 983 -3.97 34.79 -46.00
N VAL A 984 -2.95 34.68 -46.85
CA VAL A 984 -1.86 33.72 -46.70
C VAL A 984 -0.93 34.10 -45.54
N THR A 985 -0.59 35.38 -45.37
CA THR A 985 0.22 35.86 -44.24
C THR A 985 -0.52 35.73 -42.91
N SER A 986 -1.83 36.03 -42.87
CA SER A 986 -2.66 35.84 -41.67
C SER A 986 -3.04 34.37 -41.43
N ALA A 987 -3.19 33.55 -42.47
CA ALA A 987 -3.31 32.09 -42.35
C ALA A 987 -2.04 31.51 -41.73
N SER A 988 -0.86 31.98 -42.15
CA SER A 988 0.42 31.55 -41.58
C SER A 988 0.60 31.91 -40.11
N THR A 989 -0.15 32.90 -39.58
CA THR A 989 -0.16 33.25 -38.15
C THR A 989 -1.34 32.64 -37.38
N THR A 990 -2.39 32.17 -38.07
CA THR A 990 -3.60 31.60 -37.44
C THR A 990 -3.67 30.07 -37.51
N VAL A 991 -3.01 29.43 -38.46
CA VAL A 991 -2.86 27.98 -38.56
C VAL A 991 -1.73 27.55 -37.62
N ALA A 992 -2.09 26.87 -36.53
CA ALA A 992 -1.12 26.40 -35.54
C ALA A 992 -0.14 25.40 -36.17
N SER A 993 1.16 25.67 -36.06
CA SER A 993 2.22 24.72 -36.41
C SER A 993 2.24 23.58 -35.39
N SER A 994 2.33 22.31 -35.84
CA SER A 994 2.36 21.16 -34.93
C SER A 994 3.78 20.68 -34.66
N HIS A 995 4.11 20.46 -33.38
CA HIS A 995 5.34 19.83 -32.94
C HIS A 995 5.10 19.03 -31.64
N GLY A 996 5.61 17.81 -31.55
CA GLY A 996 5.53 16.94 -30.38
C GLY A 996 4.79 15.63 -30.62
N ALA A 997 4.98 14.69 -29.69
CA ALA A 997 4.44 13.34 -29.77
C ALA A 997 2.98 13.20 -29.27
N SER A 998 2.32 14.30 -28.92
CA SER A 998 1.06 14.26 -28.17
C SER A 998 -0.04 13.47 -28.88
N GLY A 999 -0.17 13.56 -30.21
CA GLY A 999 -1.13 12.74 -30.96
C GLY A 999 -0.86 11.22 -30.85
N ALA A 1000 0.40 10.80 -30.92
CA ALA A 1000 0.77 9.39 -30.72
C ALA A 1000 0.51 8.93 -29.27
N ILE A 1001 0.72 9.81 -28.30
CA ILE A 1001 0.40 9.53 -26.89
C ILE A 1001 -1.11 9.40 -26.68
N TYR A 1002 -1.92 10.25 -27.30
CA TYR A 1002 -3.38 10.11 -27.27
C TYR A 1002 -3.86 8.80 -27.90
N ALA A 1003 -3.15 8.26 -28.90
CA ALA A 1003 -3.41 6.92 -29.41
C ALA A 1003 -3.06 5.83 -28.39
N THR A 1004 -1.94 5.96 -27.65
CA THR A 1004 -1.59 5.02 -26.57
C THR A 1004 -2.59 5.07 -25.42
N LEU A 1005 -3.07 6.27 -25.07
CA LEU A 1005 -4.09 6.51 -24.06
C LEU A 1005 -5.42 5.83 -24.43
N ALA A 1006 -5.90 6.07 -25.65
CA ALA A 1006 -7.14 5.48 -26.14
C ALA A 1006 -7.07 3.95 -26.18
N LEU A 1007 -5.96 3.38 -26.68
CA LEU A 1007 -5.79 1.93 -26.69
C LEU A 1007 -5.73 1.34 -25.27
N THR A 1008 -5.04 2.01 -24.34
CA THR A 1008 -4.96 1.60 -22.93
C THR A 1008 -6.34 1.63 -22.28
N ALA A 1009 -7.14 2.68 -22.52
CA ALA A 1009 -8.49 2.81 -21.99
C ALA A 1009 -9.45 1.72 -22.50
N LEU A 1010 -9.25 1.27 -23.74
CA LEU A 1010 -10.08 0.22 -24.34
C LEU A 1010 -9.67 -1.19 -23.86
N GLU A 1011 -8.37 -1.42 -23.67
CA GLU A 1011 -7.87 -2.72 -23.20
C GLU A 1011 -8.05 -2.90 -21.68
N TYR A 1012 -7.91 -1.82 -20.92
CA TYR A 1012 -7.92 -1.80 -19.46
C TYR A 1012 -8.92 -0.78 -18.92
N PRO A 1013 -10.24 -1.00 -19.13
CA PRO A 1013 -11.26 0.02 -18.87
C PRO A 1013 -11.40 0.43 -17.40
N ASP A 1014 -11.15 -0.53 -16.50
CA ASP A 1014 -11.32 -0.39 -15.06
C ASP A 1014 -10.01 -0.07 -14.32
N THR A 1015 -8.89 0.06 -15.05
CA THR A 1015 -7.62 0.44 -14.41
C THR A 1015 -7.69 1.88 -13.92
N GLU A 1016 -7.32 2.11 -12.68
CA GLU A 1016 -7.31 3.44 -12.09
C GLU A 1016 -5.98 4.15 -12.40
N ILE A 1017 -6.05 5.37 -12.93
CA ILE A 1017 -4.88 6.24 -13.11
C ILE A 1017 -5.03 7.44 -12.19
N ALA A 1018 -4.04 7.66 -11.35
CA ALA A 1018 -3.81 8.93 -10.68
C ALA A 1018 -2.80 9.76 -11.49
N MET A 1019 -3.09 11.05 -11.72
CA MET A 1019 -2.07 11.96 -12.23
C MET A 1019 -1.07 12.25 -11.11
N ALA A 1020 0.22 12.07 -11.40
CA ALA A 1020 1.27 12.33 -10.40
C ALA A 1020 1.36 13.82 -10.00
N ILE A 1021 0.99 14.74 -10.91
CA ILE A 1021 1.03 16.19 -10.68
C ILE A 1021 -0.07 16.91 -11.48
N PRO A 1022 -1.05 17.57 -10.83
CA PRO A 1022 -1.35 17.53 -9.39
C PRO A 1022 -1.91 16.14 -8.99
N PRO A 1023 -1.68 15.66 -7.75
CA PRO A 1023 -2.24 14.39 -7.29
C PRO A 1023 -3.77 14.44 -7.36
N THR A 1024 -4.35 13.64 -8.25
CA THR A 1024 -5.81 13.49 -8.39
C THR A 1024 -6.25 12.16 -7.82
N PHE A 1025 -7.53 12.08 -7.41
CA PHE A 1025 -8.17 10.81 -7.07
C PHE A 1025 -7.97 9.77 -8.18
N PRO A 1026 -7.81 8.48 -7.85
CA PRO A 1026 -7.80 7.41 -8.83
C PRO A 1026 -9.11 7.46 -9.61
N LEU A 1027 -9.03 7.75 -10.90
CA LEU A 1027 -10.16 7.71 -11.81
C LEU A 1027 -9.91 6.59 -12.82
N PRO A 1028 -10.94 5.82 -13.22
CA PRO A 1028 -10.75 4.83 -14.25
C PRO A 1028 -10.26 5.51 -15.54
N VAL A 1029 -9.31 4.86 -16.23
CA VAL A 1029 -8.65 5.41 -17.45
C VAL A 1029 -9.69 5.91 -18.46
N THR A 1030 -10.80 5.18 -18.58
CA THR A 1030 -11.93 5.49 -19.46
C THR A 1030 -12.53 6.87 -19.20
N TRP A 1031 -12.75 7.23 -17.93
CA TRP A 1031 -13.22 8.55 -17.54
C TRP A 1031 -12.16 9.63 -17.80
N GLY A 1032 -10.89 9.33 -17.51
CA GLY A 1032 -9.77 10.25 -17.79
C GLY A 1032 -9.64 10.57 -19.29
N VAL A 1033 -9.65 9.55 -20.14
CA VAL A 1033 -9.62 9.72 -21.61
C VAL A 1033 -10.89 10.38 -22.12
N GLY A 1034 -12.06 10.02 -21.58
CA GLY A 1034 -13.34 10.68 -21.91
C GLY A 1034 -13.32 12.18 -21.60
N ALA A 1035 -12.77 12.58 -20.45
CA ALA A 1035 -12.62 13.98 -20.08
C ALA A 1035 -11.63 14.72 -20.99
N LEU A 1036 -10.49 14.12 -21.34
CA LEU A 1036 -9.52 14.71 -22.28
C LEU A 1036 -10.14 14.92 -23.67
N VAL A 1037 -10.89 13.93 -24.18
CA VAL A 1037 -11.63 14.05 -25.45
C VAL A 1037 -12.67 15.16 -25.37
N ALA A 1038 -13.41 15.27 -24.26
CA ALA A 1038 -14.38 16.35 -24.07
C ALA A 1038 -13.71 17.73 -24.06
N VAL A 1039 -12.55 17.88 -23.41
CA VAL A 1039 -11.76 19.11 -23.42
C VAL A 1039 -11.27 19.45 -24.83
N ASP A 1040 -10.81 18.47 -25.61
CA ASP A 1040 -10.38 18.69 -26.99
C ASP A 1040 -11.56 19.07 -27.91
N ILE A 1041 -12.73 18.46 -27.75
CA ILE A 1041 -13.96 18.84 -28.48
C ILE A 1041 -14.39 20.26 -28.10
N LEU A 1042 -14.41 20.59 -26.81
CA LEU A 1042 -14.72 21.95 -26.34
C LEU A 1042 -13.70 22.98 -26.84
N GLY A 1043 -12.41 22.61 -26.85
CA GLY A 1043 -11.33 23.43 -27.39
C GLY A 1043 -11.51 23.69 -28.88
N VAL A 1044 -11.92 22.69 -29.66
CA VAL A 1044 -12.31 22.84 -31.07
C VAL A 1044 -13.51 23.79 -31.23
N LEU A 1045 -14.59 23.58 -30.46
CA LEU A 1045 -15.81 24.38 -30.55
C LEU A 1045 -15.59 25.84 -30.14
N ARG A 1046 -14.75 26.08 -29.12
CA ARG A 1046 -14.40 27.41 -28.61
C ARG A 1046 -13.19 28.05 -29.29
N GLY A 1047 -12.54 27.35 -30.22
CA GLY A 1047 -11.41 27.87 -30.99
C GLY A 1047 -10.14 28.10 -30.16
N TRP A 1048 -9.90 27.30 -29.13
CA TRP A 1048 -8.68 27.33 -28.33
C TRP A 1048 -7.46 26.96 -29.18
N ARG A 1049 -6.35 27.70 -28.98
CA ARG A 1049 -5.15 27.59 -29.84
C ARG A 1049 -3.89 27.13 -29.10
N ARG A 1050 -3.99 26.91 -27.78
CA ARG A 1050 -2.85 26.51 -26.94
C ARG A 1050 -2.40 25.07 -27.22
N PHE A 1051 -3.31 24.22 -27.70
CA PHE A 1051 -3.07 22.82 -28.02
C PHE A 1051 -3.54 22.48 -29.44
N ASN A 1052 -2.97 21.43 -30.02
CA ASN A 1052 -3.42 20.92 -31.33
C ASN A 1052 -4.55 19.89 -31.14
N HIS A 1053 -5.72 20.38 -30.76
CA HIS A 1053 -6.89 19.56 -30.45
C HIS A 1053 -7.26 18.56 -31.56
N TRP A 1054 -7.09 18.94 -32.84
CA TRP A 1054 -7.35 18.06 -33.97
C TRP A 1054 -6.35 16.91 -34.10
N ALA A 1055 -5.09 17.12 -33.71
CA ALA A 1055 -4.11 16.03 -33.66
C ALA A 1055 -4.41 15.06 -32.52
N HIS A 1056 -4.86 15.57 -31.36
CA HIS A 1056 -5.25 14.73 -30.22
C HIS A 1056 -6.44 13.83 -30.57
N LEU A 1057 -7.50 14.41 -31.14
CA LEU A 1057 -8.68 13.66 -31.60
C LEU A 1057 -8.33 12.64 -32.70
N GLY A 1058 -7.41 13.00 -33.60
CA GLY A 1058 -6.85 12.06 -34.59
C GLY A 1058 -6.12 10.87 -33.94
N GLY A 1059 -5.36 11.13 -32.87
CA GLY A 1059 -4.70 10.10 -32.06
C GLY A 1059 -5.68 9.14 -31.40
N VAL A 1060 -6.72 9.66 -30.75
CA VAL A 1060 -7.78 8.84 -30.13
C VAL A 1060 -8.47 7.96 -31.17
N ALA A 1061 -8.84 8.52 -32.31
CA ALA A 1061 -9.45 7.78 -33.40
C ALA A 1061 -8.54 6.66 -33.92
N PHE A 1062 -7.23 6.93 -34.08
CA PHE A 1062 -6.27 5.91 -34.47
C PHE A 1062 -6.14 4.80 -33.43
N GLY A 1063 -6.03 5.15 -32.15
CA GLY A 1063 -5.96 4.17 -31.06
C GLY A 1063 -7.19 3.25 -31.03
N ALA A 1064 -8.40 3.81 -31.17
CA ALA A 1064 -9.62 3.03 -31.22
C ALA A 1064 -9.70 2.11 -32.46
N LEU A 1065 -9.31 2.61 -33.64
CA LEU A 1065 -9.23 1.80 -34.86
C LEU A 1065 -8.20 0.68 -34.73
N TYR A 1066 -7.06 0.96 -34.11
CA TYR A 1066 -6.00 -0.02 -33.90
C TYR A 1066 -6.41 -1.10 -32.89
N HIS A 1067 -7.17 -0.75 -31.85
CA HIS A 1067 -7.74 -1.74 -30.93
C HIS A 1067 -8.64 -2.75 -31.66
N ALA A 1068 -9.40 -2.30 -32.67
CA ALA A 1068 -10.32 -3.16 -33.43
C ALA A 1068 -9.63 -4.01 -34.51
N TYR A 1069 -8.70 -3.43 -35.27
CA TYR A 1069 -8.13 -4.04 -36.49
C TYR A 1069 -6.60 -4.16 -36.51
N GLY A 1070 -5.93 -3.53 -35.54
CA GLY A 1070 -4.47 -3.40 -35.49
C GLY A 1070 -3.74 -4.74 -35.37
N PRO A 1071 -4.09 -5.62 -34.41
CA PRO A 1071 -3.46 -6.93 -34.28
C PRO A 1071 -3.55 -7.80 -35.55
N GLN A 1072 -4.72 -7.82 -36.21
CA GLN A 1072 -4.89 -8.57 -37.46
C GLN A 1072 -4.05 -7.96 -38.60
N THR A 1073 -3.99 -6.62 -38.65
CA THR A 1073 -3.17 -5.91 -39.64
C THR A 1073 -1.67 -6.17 -39.42
N TRP A 1074 -1.22 -6.16 -38.15
CA TRP A 1074 0.15 -6.50 -37.78
C TRP A 1074 0.51 -7.91 -38.24
N GLU A 1075 -0.36 -8.89 -37.95
CA GLU A 1075 -0.15 -10.28 -38.36
C GLU A 1075 -0.07 -10.43 -39.88
N TYR A 1076 -0.96 -9.77 -40.62
CA TYR A 1076 -0.91 -9.76 -42.08
C TYR A 1076 0.42 -9.21 -42.62
N CYS A 1077 0.93 -8.11 -42.03
CA CYS A 1077 2.24 -7.57 -42.36
C CYS A 1077 3.37 -8.56 -42.03
N ARG A 1078 3.30 -9.27 -40.90
CA ARG A 1078 4.25 -10.33 -40.52
C ARG A 1078 4.23 -11.50 -41.50
N LEU A 1079 3.06 -11.90 -41.99
CA LEU A 1079 2.93 -12.98 -42.98
C LEU A 1079 3.52 -12.61 -44.34
N ILE A 1080 3.25 -11.39 -44.84
CA ILE A 1080 3.80 -10.92 -46.13
C ILE A 1080 5.34 -10.81 -46.07
N THR A 1081 5.87 -10.38 -44.92
CA THR A 1081 7.32 -10.14 -44.75
C THR A 1081 8.09 -11.40 -44.32
N LEU A 1082 7.43 -12.56 -44.22
CA LEU A 1082 8.03 -13.82 -43.80
C LEU A 1082 9.11 -14.33 -44.79
N GLY A 1083 8.93 -14.07 -46.08
CA GLY A 1083 9.91 -14.44 -47.11
C GLY A 1083 10.18 -15.95 -47.18
N ARG A 1084 11.46 -16.34 -47.08
CA ARG A 1084 11.92 -17.75 -47.06
C ARG A 1084 12.03 -18.36 -45.66
N MET A 1085 11.67 -17.62 -44.60
CA MET A 1085 11.66 -18.16 -43.24
C MET A 1085 10.56 -19.21 -43.11
N PRO A 1086 10.78 -20.29 -42.33
CA PRO A 1086 9.82 -21.37 -42.27
C PRO A 1086 8.49 -20.92 -41.66
N ARG A 1087 7.38 -21.39 -42.23
CA ARG A 1087 6.03 -21.16 -41.66
C ARG A 1087 5.84 -21.82 -40.29
N SER A 1088 6.76 -22.70 -39.88
CA SER A 1088 6.84 -23.27 -38.53
C SER A 1088 7.10 -22.24 -37.44
N LEU A 1089 7.33 -20.96 -37.76
CA LEU A 1089 7.20 -19.84 -36.82
C LEU A 1089 5.74 -19.66 -36.32
N SER A 1090 4.74 -20.28 -36.95
CA SER A 1090 3.38 -20.41 -36.43
C SER A 1090 3.27 -21.48 -35.35
N LYS A 1091 2.24 -21.41 -34.48
CA LYS A 1091 1.97 -22.43 -33.44
C LYS A 1091 1.32 -23.71 -33.98
N GLN A 1092 0.96 -23.79 -35.27
CA GLN A 1092 0.33 -25.00 -35.83
C GLN A 1092 1.38 -26.12 -35.93
N LYS A 1093 1.04 -27.28 -35.36
CA LYS A 1093 1.69 -28.55 -35.70
C LYS A 1093 1.64 -28.69 -37.22
N GLU A 1094 2.79 -28.70 -37.87
CA GLU A 1094 2.92 -29.44 -39.13
C GLU A 1094 2.50 -30.88 -38.79
N GLN A 1095 1.35 -31.29 -39.33
CA GLN A 1095 0.98 -32.70 -39.41
C GLN A 1095 2.01 -33.45 -40.24
#